data_AF-A0A8C7DBF9-F1
#
_entry.id   AF-A0A8C7DBF9-F1
#
_cell.length_a   1.000
_cell.length_b   1.000
_cell.length_c   1.000
_cell.angle_alpha   90.00
_cell.angle_beta   90.00
_cell.angle_gamma   90.00
#
_symmetry.space_group_name_H-M   'P 1'
#
loop_
_entity.id
_entity.type
_entity.pdbx_description
1 polymer ?
#
loop_
_entity_poly.entity_id
_entity_poly.type
_entity_poly.pdbx_seq_one_letter_code
_entity_poly.pdbx_strand_id
1 'polypeptide(L)'
;KHQQEQIFFKYLFHGEPKKYDPTFKGPIYNRGCTDIVCCILFIICILGYVAVGILAWSQGDPRKVIYPTDSRGQFCGQAGTPLETKPLLFYFNIMKCASPMVLLEFQCPTTQMCVEKCPDKFMTLLKAYANKEDFKYYKNFCKEGLEGLTVTQILSSGLCPAMLTPSKPFTRRCFPALGQKKGGEITVGNNSKFDDGEGNIRDAKDLVAGVKNATVVIEARQVAMKIFEDYTQSWYWILIGLVIAMLISLLFIVLLRFLAGIMVWVMIVMVILVIGYGIFHCSMEYVSLKSEAGSNVTLKDLGFQTDFSVYLHIRQTWLAFIIILAIVEVVIILLLIFLRNRILIAIALIKEASRAIGYVMSALFYPLFTFALLSIVIAYWAVTAVFLSTSNQPIYKVFNETACDHSRKICEPANFSTSSMKAECPDSKCLFAFYGGETVYHKYLIGLQFYNVFLFFWCANFVTALGQMTLAGAFASYYWALVKPDDMPAFPIFSSLGRSLRYHTGSLAFGSLILSIIQIIRVLLEYIDHKLQGTQNKCTKFLLCCLKCCFWCLEKFIKFINRNAYIMVAIYGKNFCTSAKDAFFLLMRNMIRVAVLDKVTDFLLFLGKLLIVGLVGIFAFFFFSGRVKAFENTAPNLHYYWVPILTVVVGSYLIAHGFFSVYAMCVDTLFLCFLEDLERNDGSAERPYLMSDRLLKVLNKKNKPEPAE
;
A
#
# COMPACT_ATOMS: atom_id res chain seq x y z
N LYS A 1 -55.26 7.65 -13.11
CA LYS A 1 -54.81 7.34 -11.73
C LYS A 1 -53.57 6.44 -11.72
N HIS A 2 -53.62 5.22 -12.24
CA HIS A 2 -52.46 4.31 -12.23
C HIS A 2 -51.22 4.82 -13.02
N GLN A 3 -51.43 5.51 -14.15
CA GLN A 3 -50.34 6.16 -14.90
C GLN A 3 -49.78 7.39 -14.16
N GLN A 4 -50.61 8.09 -13.38
CA GLN A 4 -50.23 9.21 -12.53
C GLN A 4 -49.45 8.72 -11.29
N GLU A 5 -49.84 7.57 -10.73
CA GLU A 5 -49.11 6.89 -9.64
C GLU A 5 -47.77 6.32 -10.12
N GLN A 6 -47.69 5.75 -11.33
CA GLN A 6 -46.42 5.34 -11.93
C GLN A 6 -45.50 6.53 -12.22
N ILE A 7 -46.06 7.64 -12.71
CA ILE A 7 -45.33 8.90 -12.91
C ILE A 7 -44.88 9.47 -11.56
N PHE A 8 -45.72 9.44 -10.53
CA PHE A 8 -45.40 9.90 -9.18
C PHE A 8 -44.34 9.03 -8.51
N PHE A 9 -44.42 7.69 -8.59
CA PHE A 9 -43.38 6.78 -8.12
C PHE A 9 -42.07 6.97 -8.90
N LYS A 10 -42.15 7.21 -10.22
CA LYS A 10 -40.98 7.54 -11.02
C LYS A 10 -40.34 8.84 -10.53
N TYR A 11 -41.12 9.89 -10.26
CA TYR A 11 -40.61 11.15 -9.71
C TYR A 11 -40.06 11.01 -8.28
N LEU A 12 -40.69 10.21 -7.43
CA LEU A 12 -40.27 9.98 -6.04
C LEU A 12 -38.92 9.26 -5.96
N PHE A 13 -38.67 8.29 -6.85
CA PHE A 13 -37.42 7.51 -6.89
C PHE A 13 -36.34 8.13 -7.78
N HIS A 14 -36.69 9.01 -8.74
CA HIS A 14 -35.78 9.45 -9.80
C HIS A 14 -35.61 10.97 -9.94
N GLY A 15 -36.34 11.80 -9.19
CA GLY A 15 -36.25 13.27 -9.27
C GLY A 15 -36.83 13.87 -10.57
N GLU A 16 -36.86 15.20 -10.67
CA GLU A 16 -37.37 15.93 -11.86
C GLU A 16 -36.29 16.15 -12.94
N PRO A 17 -36.64 16.10 -14.23
CA PRO A 17 -35.76 16.51 -15.34
C PRO A 17 -35.37 17.98 -15.27
N LYS A 18 -34.12 18.26 -15.60
CA LYS A 18 -33.60 19.63 -15.72
C LYS A 18 -34.35 20.34 -16.85
N LYS A 19 -34.98 21.46 -16.53
CA LYS A 19 -35.66 22.31 -17.52
C LYS A 19 -34.64 23.06 -18.37
N TYR A 20 -35.04 23.40 -19.60
CA TYR A 20 -34.25 24.25 -20.48
C TYR A 20 -34.02 25.63 -19.83
N ASP A 21 -32.78 26.11 -19.90
CA ASP A 21 -32.36 27.41 -19.40
C ASP A 21 -31.47 28.06 -20.48
N PRO A 22 -31.94 29.12 -21.16
CA PRO A 22 -31.21 29.75 -22.26
C PRO A 22 -29.94 30.49 -21.78
N THR A 23 -29.81 30.76 -20.48
CA THR A 23 -28.64 31.44 -19.91
C THR A 23 -27.51 30.48 -19.50
N PHE A 24 -27.79 29.18 -19.52
CA PHE A 24 -26.84 28.16 -19.08
C PHE A 24 -25.79 27.88 -20.15
N LYS A 25 -24.58 28.39 -19.95
CA LYS A 25 -23.41 28.18 -20.83
C LYS A 25 -22.37 27.23 -20.22
N GLY A 26 -22.81 26.29 -19.37
CA GLY A 26 -21.94 25.34 -18.69
C GLY A 26 -21.49 25.78 -17.30
N PRO A 27 -20.21 25.58 -16.90
CA PRO A 27 -19.76 25.88 -15.54
C PRO A 27 -20.05 27.33 -15.12
N ILE A 28 -20.91 27.50 -14.11
CA ILE A 28 -21.39 28.82 -13.68
C ILE A 28 -20.21 29.67 -13.20
N TYR A 29 -20.11 30.95 -13.60
CA TYR A 29 -19.01 31.83 -13.19
C TYR A 29 -19.22 32.46 -11.81
N ASN A 30 -20.42 32.96 -11.52
CA ASN A 30 -20.77 33.54 -10.22
C ASN A 30 -21.07 32.41 -9.21
N ARG A 31 -20.19 32.24 -8.23
CA ARG A 31 -20.28 31.18 -7.22
C ARG A 31 -20.06 31.72 -5.82
N GLY A 32 -20.72 31.08 -4.84
CA GLY A 32 -20.43 31.24 -3.42
C GLY A 32 -19.54 30.10 -2.90
N CYS A 33 -18.95 30.30 -1.72
CA CYS A 33 -18.25 29.23 -1.02
C CYS A 33 -19.24 28.14 -0.57
N THR A 34 -18.88 26.88 -0.79
CA THR A 34 -19.72 25.73 -0.45
C THR A 34 -19.21 24.97 0.77
N ASP A 35 -20.13 24.42 1.56
CA ASP A 35 -19.85 23.57 2.74
C ASP A 35 -18.82 24.20 3.71
N ILE A 36 -18.99 25.49 4.04
CA ILE A 36 -18.03 26.31 4.80
C ILE A 36 -17.64 25.68 6.14
N VAL A 37 -18.57 25.06 6.86
CA VAL A 37 -18.30 24.40 8.15
C VAL A 37 -17.26 23.27 7.98
N CYS A 38 -17.39 22.47 6.91
CA CYS A 38 -16.43 21.40 6.62
C CYS A 38 -15.07 21.96 6.19
N CYS A 39 -15.05 23.11 5.50
CA CYS A 39 -13.82 23.81 5.18
C CYS A 39 -13.07 24.26 6.45
N ILE A 40 -13.77 24.92 7.38
CA ILE A 40 -13.20 25.37 8.65
C ILE A 40 -12.67 24.18 9.46
N LEU A 41 -13.48 23.12 9.58
CA LEU A 41 -13.10 21.93 10.33
C LEU A 41 -11.87 21.25 9.72
N PHE A 42 -11.80 21.15 8.39
CA PHE A 42 -10.63 20.63 7.69
C PHE A 42 -9.37 21.46 7.97
N ILE A 43 -9.44 22.79 7.89
CA ILE A 43 -8.32 23.68 8.18
C ILE A 43 -7.85 23.51 9.63
N ILE A 44 -8.77 23.45 10.60
CA ILE A 44 -8.43 23.23 12.01
C ILE A 44 -7.73 21.88 12.19
N CYS A 45 -8.23 20.81 11.56
CA CYS A 45 -7.59 19.50 11.62
C CYS A 45 -6.20 19.49 10.96
N ILE A 46 -5.98 20.23 9.87
CA ILE A 46 -4.66 20.35 9.25
C ILE A 46 -3.70 21.10 10.18
N LEU A 47 -4.12 22.20 10.81
CA LEU A 47 -3.30 22.93 11.78
C LEU A 47 -2.94 22.05 12.98
N GLY A 48 -3.90 21.29 13.50
CA GLY A 48 -3.65 20.28 14.54
C GLY A 48 -2.67 19.20 14.08
N TYR A 49 -2.76 18.76 12.82
CA TYR A 49 -1.86 17.77 12.25
C TYR A 49 -0.42 18.27 12.13
N VAL A 50 -0.24 19.54 11.76
CA VAL A 50 1.06 20.22 11.78
C VAL A 50 1.62 20.30 13.20
N ALA A 51 0.79 20.67 14.18
CA ALA A 51 1.20 20.72 15.58
C ALA A 51 1.64 19.35 16.12
N VAL A 52 0.92 18.27 15.78
CA VAL A 52 1.31 16.90 16.12
C VAL A 52 2.65 16.51 15.49
N GLY A 53 2.90 16.91 14.24
CA GLY A 53 4.20 16.71 13.58
C GLY A 53 5.33 17.40 14.34
N ILE A 54 5.18 18.68 14.69
CA ILE A 54 6.18 19.44 15.47
C ILE A 54 6.45 18.79 16.83
N LEU A 55 5.40 18.35 17.54
CA LEU A 55 5.54 17.66 18.82
C LEU A 55 6.23 16.30 18.68
N ALA A 56 5.88 15.53 17.64
CA ALA A 56 6.51 14.24 17.36
C ALA A 56 7.99 14.41 17.02
N TRP A 57 8.34 15.41 16.21
CA TRP A 57 9.73 15.63 15.77
C TRP A 57 10.62 16.20 16.87
N SER A 58 10.05 16.95 17.82
CA SER A 58 10.80 17.48 18.97
C SER A 58 11.07 16.43 20.05
N GLN A 59 10.16 15.46 20.25
CA GLN A 59 10.30 14.44 21.29
C GLN A 59 10.77 13.07 20.79
N GLY A 60 10.51 12.77 19.52
CA GLY A 60 10.87 11.51 18.88
C GLY A 60 12.37 11.43 18.62
N ASP A 61 12.95 10.26 18.91
CA ASP A 61 14.33 9.97 18.54
C ASP A 61 14.36 8.80 17.55
N PRO A 62 14.51 9.06 16.24
CA PRO A 62 14.50 8.02 15.22
C PRO A 62 15.64 7.00 15.40
N ARG A 63 16.70 7.35 16.16
CA ARG A 63 17.81 6.43 16.46
C ARG A 63 17.34 5.19 17.22
N LYS A 64 16.27 5.29 18.03
CA LYS A 64 15.71 4.14 18.77
C LYS A 64 15.20 3.01 17.87
N VAL A 65 14.89 3.28 16.60
CA VAL A 65 14.51 2.25 15.62
C VAL A 65 15.74 1.61 14.98
N ILE A 66 16.84 2.35 14.86
CA ILE A 66 18.05 1.94 14.13
C ILE A 66 19.03 1.20 15.06
N TYR A 67 19.22 1.70 16.27
CA TYR A 67 20.22 1.23 17.22
C TYR A 67 19.56 0.45 18.36
N PRO A 68 19.99 -0.79 18.63
CA PRO A 68 19.55 -1.50 19.83
C PRO A 68 20.17 -0.87 21.08
N THR A 69 19.49 -1.03 22.22
CA THR A 69 19.97 -0.59 23.53
C THR A 69 20.28 -1.75 24.45
N ASP A 70 21.38 -1.65 25.21
CA ASP A 70 21.74 -2.61 26.26
C ASP A 70 20.80 -2.50 27.49
N SER A 71 20.96 -3.38 28.48
CA SER A 71 20.17 -3.33 29.73
C SER A 71 20.40 -2.07 30.58
N ARG A 72 21.37 -1.22 30.23
CA ARG A 72 21.62 0.10 30.84
C ARG A 72 21.01 1.25 30.04
N GLY A 73 20.41 0.97 28.88
CA GLY A 73 19.80 1.96 27.98
C GLY A 73 20.80 2.65 27.06
N GLN A 74 22.01 2.12 26.91
CA GLN A 74 23.04 2.68 26.02
C GLN A 74 22.92 2.10 24.60
N PHE A 75 23.04 2.95 23.58
CA PHE A 75 22.99 2.53 22.18
C PHE A 75 24.26 1.77 21.75
N CYS A 76 24.08 0.58 21.16
CA CYS A 76 25.19 -0.21 20.62
C CYS A 76 25.67 0.34 19.26
N GLY A 77 26.95 0.69 19.14
CA GLY A 77 27.58 1.08 17.86
C GLY A 77 27.13 2.42 17.32
N GLN A 78 26.76 3.36 18.20
CA GLN A 78 26.51 4.75 17.85
C GLN A 78 27.81 5.55 17.97
N ALA A 79 28.14 6.36 16.95
CA ALA A 79 29.30 7.23 16.98
C ALA A 79 29.21 8.24 18.15
N GLY A 80 30.30 8.38 18.91
CA GLY A 80 30.38 9.30 20.06
C GLY A 80 29.79 8.76 21.37
N THR A 81 29.43 7.49 21.46
CA THR A 81 29.04 6.84 22.73
C THR A 81 30.15 5.90 23.23
N PRO A 82 30.19 5.54 24.54
CA PRO A 82 31.17 4.58 25.07
C PRO A 82 31.14 3.20 24.41
N LEU A 83 30.08 2.88 23.65
CA LEU A 83 29.85 1.60 22.99
C LEU A 83 29.95 1.69 21.47
N GLU A 84 30.62 2.71 20.95
CA GLU A 84 30.84 2.91 19.51
C GLU A 84 31.49 1.69 18.83
N THR A 85 32.49 1.09 19.47
CA THR A 85 33.20 -0.11 18.97
C THR A 85 32.41 -1.41 19.15
N LYS A 86 31.25 -1.36 19.82
CA LYS A 86 30.43 -2.55 20.14
C LYS A 86 29.04 -2.44 19.49
N PRO A 87 28.90 -2.72 18.18
CA PRO A 87 27.65 -2.49 17.45
C PRO A 87 26.58 -3.56 17.62
N LEU A 88 26.87 -4.70 18.24
CA LEU A 88 25.96 -5.85 18.28
C LEU A 88 25.38 -6.05 19.68
N LEU A 89 24.07 -6.31 19.80
CA LEU A 89 23.40 -6.62 21.07
C LEU A 89 23.38 -8.13 21.31
N PHE A 90 23.95 -8.58 22.42
CA PHE A 90 23.99 -9.97 22.85
C PHE A 90 23.04 -10.22 24.04
N TYR A 91 22.35 -11.37 24.02
CA TYR A 91 21.42 -11.80 25.07
C TYR A 91 22.07 -12.88 25.93
N PHE A 92 22.05 -12.72 27.26
CA PHE A 92 22.65 -13.70 28.17
C PHE A 92 21.94 -15.06 28.13
N ASN A 93 20.61 -15.06 27.98
CA ASN A 93 19.83 -16.26 27.78
C ASN A 93 18.65 -15.98 26.85
N ILE A 94 18.81 -16.33 25.58
CA ILE A 94 17.78 -16.14 24.55
C ILE A 94 16.57 -17.07 24.72
N MET A 95 16.69 -18.16 25.48
CA MET A 95 15.58 -19.09 25.72
C MET A 95 14.46 -18.46 26.55
N LYS A 96 14.82 -17.57 27.47
CA LYS A 96 13.87 -16.81 28.29
C LYS A 96 13.04 -15.80 27.46
N CYS A 97 13.40 -15.58 26.19
CA CYS A 97 12.67 -14.71 25.26
C CYS A 97 11.50 -15.42 24.54
N ALA A 98 11.32 -16.72 24.68
CA ALA A 98 10.39 -17.50 23.86
C ALA A 98 8.92 -17.47 24.31
N SER A 99 8.57 -16.75 25.40
CA SER A 99 7.19 -16.75 25.93
C SER A 99 6.27 -15.76 25.20
N PRO A 100 4.96 -16.04 25.02
CA PRO A 100 4.01 -15.15 24.34
C PRO A 100 3.87 -13.75 24.99
N MET A 101 4.17 -13.61 26.29
CA MET A 101 4.19 -12.31 26.97
C MET A 101 5.32 -11.39 26.48
N VAL A 102 6.46 -11.93 26.05
CA VAL A 102 7.62 -11.17 25.53
C VAL A 102 7.27 -10.43 24.23
N LEU A 103 6.32 -10.97 23.45
CA LEU A 103 5.80 -10.35 22.22
C LEU A 103 4.85 -9.16 22.48
N LEU A 104 4.21 -9.10 23.65
CA LEU A 104 3.33 -8.00 24.05
C LEU A 104 4.09 -6.83 24.68
N GLU A 105 5.22 -7.10 25.34
CA GLU A 105 6.03 -6.09 26.04
C GLU A 105 7.29 -5.66 25.27
N PHE A 106 7.61 -6.30 24.13
CA PHE A 106 8.88 -6.11 23.40
C PHE A 106 10.12 -6.27 24.31
N GLN A 107 10.07 -7.18 25.30
CA GLN A 107 11.13 -7.35 26.29
C GLN A 107 11.42 -8.80 26.61
N CYS A 108 12.69 -9.18 26.50
CA CYS A 108 13.18 -10.40 27.09
C CYS A 108 13.58 -10.16 28.55
N PRO A 109 13.17 -11.03 29.50
CA PRO A 109 13.64 -11.00 30.89
C PRO A 109 15.06 -11.58 30.99
N THR A 110 16.00 -11.00 30.25
CA THR A 110 17.42 -11.39 30.27
C THR A 110 18.31 -10.16 30.13
N THR A 111 19.52 -10.24 30.70
CA THR A 111 20.54 -9.21 30.54
C THR A 111 20.97 -9.11 29.07
N GLN A 112 21.01 -7.88 28.57
CA GLN A 112 21.40 -7.53 27.20
C GLN A 112 22.65 -6.66 27.26
N MET A 113 23.64 -6.96 26.42
CA MET A 113 24.95 -6.31 26.43
C MET A 113 25.42 -6.02 25.00
N CYS A 114 26.03 -4.86 24.77
CA CYS A 114 26.68 -4.58 23.48
C CYS A 114 28.04 -5.29 23.39
N VAL A 115 28.31 -5.94 22.26
CA VAL A 115 29.53 -6.68 21.94
C VAL A 115 30.05 -6.29 20.56
N GLU A 116 31.35 -6.47 20.35
CA GLU A 116 32.00 -6.20 19.05
C GLU A 116 31.69 -7.29 18.03
N LYS A 117 31.77 -8.56 18.46
CA LYS A 117 31.51 -9.74 17.64
C LYS A 117 30.57 -10.70 18.39
N CYS A 118 29.66 -11.35 17.66
CA CYS A 118 28.86 -12.43 18.23
C CYS A 118 29.75 -13.63 18.61
N PRO A 119 29.35 -14.44 19.60
CA PRO A 119 30.08 -15.65 19.96
C PRO A 119 30.07 -16.65 18.80
N ASP A 120 31.23 -17.23 18.48
CA ASP A 120 31.40 -18.15 17.34
C ASP A 120 31.45 -19.62 17.78
N LYS A 121 31.62 -19.87 19.08
CA LYS A 121 31.81 -21.21 19.67
C LYS A 121 30.85 -21.44 20.83
N PHE A 122 30.48 -22.70 21.04
CA PHE A 122 29.70 -23.11 22.20
C PHE A 122 30.63 -23.30 23.42
N MET A 123 30.30 -22.69 24.55
CA MET A 123 31.11 -22.81 25.77
C MET A 123 30.29 -22.52 27.03
N THR A 124 30.43 -23.33 28.08
CA THR A 124 29.83 -23.07 29.41
C THR A 124 30.80 -22.31 30.30
N LEU A 125 30.28 -21.52 31.24
CA LEU A 125 31.11 -20.75 32.17
C LEU A 125 32.04 -21.66 32.99
N LEU A 126 31.58 -22.83 33.40
CA LEU A 126 32.37 -23.84 34.12
C LEU A 126 33.61 -24.30 33.33
N LYS A 127 33.45 -24.56 32.02
CA LYS A 127 34.55 -24.95 31.13
C LYS A 127 35.50 -23.78 30.87
N ALA A 128 34.96 -22.57 30.70
CA ALA A 128 35.75 -21.37 30.48
C ALA A 128 36.61 -21.03 31.71
N TYR A 129 36.05 -21.15 32.93
CA TYR A 129 36.78 -20.83 34.17
C TYR A 129 37.93 -21.82 34.46
N ALA A 130 37.85 -23.05 33.93
CA ALA A 130 38.90 -24.06 34.07
C ALA A 130 40.14 -23.77 33.22
N ASN A 131 40.04 -22.97 32.15
CA ASN A 131 41.15 -22.66 31.24
C ASN A 131 41.32 -21.13 31.08
N LYS A 132 42.51 -20.61 31.38
CA LYS A 132 42.79 -19.15 31.33
C LYS A 132 42.58 -18.54 29.95
N GLU A 133 42.88 -19.27 28.87
CA GLU A 133 42.69 -18.75 27.49
C GLU A 133 41.21 -18.68 27.09
N ASP A 134 40.44 -19.70 27.45
CA ASP A 134 39.00 -19.75 27.21
C ASP A 134 38.26 -18.70 28.06
N PHE A 135 38.70 -18.48 29.30
CA PHE A 135 38.18 -17.40 30.15
C PHE A 135 38.45 -16.01 29.57
N LYS A 136 39.61 -15.81 28.92
CA LYS A 136 39.93 -14.54 28.24
C LYS A 136 38.96 -14.26 27.09
N TYR A 137 38.58 -15.29 26.32
CA TYR A 137 37.53 -15.17 25.30
C TYR A 137 36.15 -14.92 25.91
N TYR A 138 35.80 -15.67 26.97
CA TYR A 138 34.51 -15.58 27.65
C TYR A 138 34.28 -14.20 28.29
N LYS A 139 35.33 -13.58 28.83
CA LYS A 139 35.30 -12.25 29.47
C LYS A 139 34.78 -11.15 28.54
N ASN A 140 34.91 -11.30 27.22
CA ASN A 140 34.36 -10.35 26.24
C ASN A 140 32.82 -10.26 26.25
N PHE A 141 32.16 -11.30 26.79
CA PHE A 141 30.70 -11.40 26.91
C PHE A 141 30.20 -11.19 28.35
N CYS A 142 31.08 -10.73 29.25
CA CYS A 142 30.78 -10.47 30.66
C CYS A 142 30.86 -8.98 30.99
N LYS A 143 30.17 -8.58 32.05
CA LYS A 143 30.26 -7.25 32.66
C LYS A 143 31.60 -7.08 33.41
N GLU A 144 31.99 -5.83 33.62
CA GLU A 144 33.19 -5.48 34.40
C GLU A 144 33.03 -5.87 35.89
N GLY A 145 34.14 -6.08 36.62
CA GLY A 145 34.14 -6.44 38.05
C GLY A 145 34.14 -7.94 38.34
N LEU A 146 34.96 -8.72 37.63
CA LEU A 146 35.04 -10.19 37.75
C LEU A 146 36.14 -10.70 38.70
N GLU A 147 36.94 -9.80 39.28
CA GLU A 147 38.15 -10.17 40.01
C GLU A 147 37.81 -10.68 41.43
N GLY A 148 38.30 -11.88 41.76
CA GLY A 148 38.14 -12.49 43.09
C GLY A 148 36.80 -13.21 43.36
N LEU A 149 35.89 -13.28 42.38
CA LEU A 149 34.57 -13.92 42.53
C LEU A 149 34.57 -15.40 42.11
N THR A 150 33.81 -16.23 42.81
CA THR A 150 33.61 -17.65 42.44
C THR A 150 32.60 -17.79 41.29
N VAL A 151 32.63 -18.92 40.56
CA VAL A 151 31.69 -19.19 39.44
C VAL A 151 30.23 -19.06 39.86
N THR A 152 29.87 -19.52 41.06
CA THR A 152 28.52 -19.39 41.61
C THR A 152 28.14 -17.94 41.90
N GLN A 153 29.08 -17.13 42.42
CA GLN A 153 28.87 -15.69 42.64
C GLN A 153 28.74 -14.92 41.32
N ILE A 154 29.48 -15.30 40.27
CA ILE A 154 29.40 -14.69 38.94
C ILE A 154 28.03 -14.95 38.29
N LEU A 155 27.51 -16.17 38.44
CA LEU A 155 26.19 -16.57 37.92
C LEU A 155 25.05 -15.93 38.72
N SER A 156 25.08 -15.97 40.05
CA SER A 156 24.05 -15.31 40.89
C SER A 156 24.07 -13.78 40.74
N SER A 157 25.25 -13.21 40.53
CA SER A 157 25.40 -11.78 40.24
C SER A 157 25.09 -11.43 38.78
N GLY A 158 24.76 -12.40 37.91
CA GLY A 158 24.41 -12.17 36.51
C GLY A 158 25.45 -11.32 35.76
N LEU A 159 26.73 -11.48 36.09
CA LEU A 159 27.84 -10.73 35.49
C LEU A 159 28.26 -11.36 34.15
N CYS A 160 28.11 -12.67 34.04
CA CYS A 160 28.36 -13.45 32.82
C CYS A 160 27.12 -14.27 32.45
N PRO A 161 26.95 -14.62 31.16
CA PRO A 161 26.02 -15.68 30.76
C PRO A 161 26.44 -17.03 31.35
N ALA A 162 25.50 -17.98 31.46
CA ALA A 162 25.79 -19.36 31.89
C ALA A 162 26.45 -20.18 30.77
N MET A 163 26.04 -19.93 29.53
CA MET A 163 26.59 -20.52 28.32
C MET A 163 26.66 -19.49 27.18
N LEU A 164 27.65 -19.65 26.31
CA LEU A 164 27.73 -18.99 25.02
C LEU A 164 27.24 -19.97 23.95
N THR A 165 26.32 -19.51 23.11
CA THR A 165 25.86 -20.26 21.94
C THR A 165 26.41 -19.63 20.67
N PRO A 166 26.94 -20.41 19.71
CA PRO A 166 27.43 -19.88 18.45
C PRO A 166 26.30 -19.12 17.77
N SER A 167 26.56 -17.88 17.38
CA SER A 167 25.55 -16.90 16.99
C SER A 167 25.99 -16.08 15.79
N LYS A 168 25.04 -15.70 14.93
CA LYS A 168 25.25 -14.79 13.81
C LYS A 168 24.62 -13.42 14.08
N PRO A 169 25.25 -12.33 13.63
CA PRO A 169 24.67 -10.99 13.76
C PRO A 169 23.48 -10.81 12.80
N PHE A 170 22.37 -10.30 13.32
CA PHE A 170 21.17 -9.93 12.57
C PHE A 170 20.51 -8.69 13.19
N THR A 171 20.23 -7.66 12.37
CA THR A 171 19.71 -6.34 12.81
C THR A 171 20.45 -5.74 14.02
N ARG A 172 21.79 -5.86 14.01
CA ARG A 172 22.67 -5.44 15.13
C ARG A 172 22.41 -6.21 16.44
N ARG A 173 21.89 -7.44 16.38
CA ARG A 173 21.64 -8.33 17.50
C ARG A 173 22.24 -9.72 17.23
N CYS A 174 22.66 -10.46 18.24
CA CYS A 174 23.22 -11.80 18.09
C CYS A 174 22.13 -12.87 18.26
N PHE A 175 21.92 -13.69 17.24
CA PHE A 175 21.00 -14.83 17.28
C PHE A 175 21.74 -16.16 17.09
N PRO A 176 21.36 -17.22 17.81
CA PRO A 176 21.96 -18.55 17.68
C PRO A 176 21.99 -19.04 16.24
N ALA A 177 23.17 -19.52 15.80
CA ALA A 177 23.40 -20.14 14.52
C ALA A 177 22.95 -21.61 14.59
N LEU A 178 21.72 -21.87 14.16
CA LEU A 178 21.17 -23.22 14.07
C LEU A 178 21.58 -23.87 12.73
N GLY A 179 22.12 -25.09 12.80
CA GLY A 179 22.41 -25.93 11.65
C GLY A 179 21.34 -27.02 11.46
N GLN A 180 21.23 -27.57 10.24
CA GLN A 180 20.35 -28.70 9.95
C GLN A 180 21.19 -29.82 9.31
N LYS A 181 21.25 -30.99 9.93
CA LYS A 181 21.92 -32.18 9.35
C LYS A 181 21.01 -32.85 8.31
N LYS A 182 21.61 -33.57 7.35
CA LYS A 182 20.89 -34.45 6.40
C LYS A 182 20.07 -35.47 7.21
N GLY A 183 18.75 -35.30 7.25
CA GLY A 183 17.83 -36.02 8.15
C GLY A 183 16.87 -35.13 8.95
N GLY A 184 17.02 -33.79 8.90
CA GLY A 184 16.07 -32.84 9.50
C GLY A 184 16.30 -32.53 10.98
N GLU A 185 17.38 -33.06 11.58
CA GLU A 185 17.77 -32.80 12.97
C GLU A 185 18.49 -31.45 13.11
N ILE A 186 18.05 -30.62 14.06
CA ILE A 186 18.53 -29.26 14.30
C ILE A 186 19.74 -29.33 15.26
N THR A 187 20.81 -28.61 14.95
CA THR A 187 22.05 -28.59 15.74
C THR A 187 22.44 -27.18 16.16
N VAL A 188 23.12 -27.06 17.30
CA VAL A 188 23.82 -25.84 17.73
C VAL A 188 25.32 -26.12 17.59
N GLY A 189 25.95 -25.53 16.58
CA GLY A 189 27.24 -26.03 16.12
C GLY A 189 27.12 -27.46 15.57
N ASN A 190 27.93 -28.39 16.07
CA ASN A 190 27.99 -29.79 15.60
C ASN A 190 27.08 -30.78 16.37
N ASN A 191 26.49 -30.35 17.49
CA ASN A 191 25.78 -31.23 18.42
C ASN A 191 24.26 -30.94 18.41
N SER A 192 23.44 -32.00 18.53
CA SER A 192 21.98 -31.90 18.67
C SER A 192 21.51 -31.68 20.11
N LYS A 193 22.39 -31.94 21.09
CA LYS A 193 22.19 -31.70 22.52
C LYS A 193 23.27 -30.78 23.07
N PHE A 194 22.90 -29.90 23.99
CA PHE A 194 23.82 -28.95 24.62
C PHE A 194 23.50 -28.80 26.12
N ASP A 195 24.50 -28.39 26.90
CA ASP A 195 24.39 -28.14 28.34
C ASP A 195 23.90 -26.71 28.55
N ASP A 196 22.83 -26.50 29.32
CA ASP A 196 22.28 -25.17 29.59
C ASP A 196 23.12 -24.32 30.56
N GLY A 197 24.19 -24.89 31.11
CA GLY A 197 25.09 -24.23 32.07
C GLY A 197 24.63 -24.33 33.52
N GLU A 198 23.45 -24.92 33.76
CA GLU A 198 22.92 -25.27 35.09
C GLU A 198 23.08 -26.78 35.38
N GLY A 199 23.75 -27.52 34.48
CA GLY A 199 24.00 -28.95 34.59
C GLY A 199 22.95 -29.83 33.91
N ASN A 200 21.98 -29.26 33.19
CA ASN A 200 20.97 -30.01 32.45
C ASN A 200 21.29 -30.05 30.95
N ILE A 201 21.10 -31.22 30.33
CA ILE A 201 21.27 -31.39 28.89
C ILE A 201 19.92 -31.14 28.19
N ARG A 202 19.89 -30.18 27.26
CA ARG A 202 18.70 -29.81 26.46
C ARG A 202 18.90 -30.07 24.97
N ASP A 203 17.79 -30.26 24.26
CA ASP A 203 17.80 -30.47 22.81
C ASP A 203 17.88 -29.12 22.07
N ALA A 204 18.66 -29.07 20.99
CA ALA A 204 18.80 -27.89 20.13
C ALA A 204 17.48 -27.41 19.52
N LYS A 205 16.45 -28.27 19.50
CA LYS A 205 15.08 -27.93 19.10
C LYS A 205 14.44 -26.88 20.01
N ASP A 206 14.83 -26.80 21.27
CA ASP A 206 14.26 -25.83 22.21
C ASP A 206 14.64 -24.38 21.82
N LEU A 207 15.83 -24.18 21.22
CA LEU A 207 16.23 -22.86 20.68
C LEU A 207 15.39 -22.41 19.50
N VAL A 208 14.75 -23.34 18.78
CA VAL A 208 13.96 -23.03 17.59
C VAL A 208 12.77 -22.16 17.96
N ALA A 209 12.15 -22.39 19.11
CA ALA A 209 11.03 -21.57 19.57
C ALA A 209 11.45 -20.09 19.74
N GLY A 210 12.69 -19.82 20.17
CA GLY A 210 13.22 -18.46 20.35
C GLY A 210 13.77 -17.82 19.06
N VAL A 211 14.08 -18.60 18.02
CA VAL A 211 14.81 -18.12 16.83
C VAL A 211 14.01 -18.28 15.52
N LYS A 212 12.93 -19.08 15.48
CA LYS A 212 12.14 -19.38 14.27
C LYS A 212 11.73 -18.12 13.50
N ASN A 213 11.29 -17.08 14.20
CA ASN A 213 10.91 -15.82 13.57
C ASN A 213 12.12 -15.00 13.10
N ALA A 214 13.28 -15.10 13.76
CA ALA A 214 14.48 -14.39 13.36
C ALA A 214 15.14 -15.03 12.13
N THR A 215 15.17 -16.37 12.02
CA THR A 215 15.77 -17.08 10.87
C THR A 215 15.09 -16.71 9.55
N VAL A 216 13.75 -16.69 9.53
CA VAL A 216 12.98 -16.28 8.34
C VAL A 216 13.33 -14.86 7.91
N VAL A 217 13.50 -13.94 8.87
CA VAL A 217 13.84 -12.54 8.55
C VAL A 217 15.33 -12.39 8.17
N ILE A 218 16.22 -13.24 8.67
CA ILE A 218 17.64 -13.31 8.24
C ILE A 218 17.73 -13.68 6.76
N GLU A 219 17.04 -14.74 6.34
CA GLU A 219 16.98 -15.19 4.95
C GLU A 219 16.34 -14.12 4.06
N ALA A 220 15.20 -13.56 4.48
CA ALA A 220 14.54 -12.47 3.77
C ALA A 220 15.44 -11.24 3.60
N ARG A 221 16.27 -10.91 4.60
CA ARG A 221 17.22 -9.79 4.51
C ARG A 221 18.38 -10.08 3.56
N GLN A 222 18.90 -11.31 3.50
CA GLN A 222 19.92 -11.67 2.51
C GLN A 222 19.40 -11.52 1.09
N VAL A 223 18.16 -11.96 0.85
CA VAL A 223 17.47 -11.71 -0.43
C VAL A 223 17.30 -10.21 -0.66
N ALA A 224 16.89 -9.43 0.35
CA ALA A 224 16.73 -7.98 0.23
C ALA A 224 18.05 -7.24 -0.07
N MET A 225 19.19 -7.68 0.49
CA MET A 225 20.51 -7.09 0.20
C MET A 225 20.94 -7.35 -1.24
N LYS A 226 20.72 -8.57 -1.75
CA LYS A 226 20.95 -8.89 -3.17
C LYS A 226 20.05 -8.06 -4.09
N ILE A 227 18.78 -7.90 -3.72
CA ILE A 227 17.84 -7.01 -4.41
C ILE A 227 18.31 -5.56 -4.40
N PHE A 228 18.83 -5.07 -3.27
CA PHE A 228 19.36 -3.72 -3.17
C PHE A 228 20.58 -3.54 -4.06
N GLU A 229 21.51 -4.50 -4.08
CA GLU A 229 22.65 -4.50 -4.98
C GLU A 229 22.20 -4.48 -6.45
N ASP A 230 21.25 -5.35 -6.82
CA ASP A 230 20.63 -5.38 -8.15
C ASP A 230 20.02 -4.00 -8.52
N TYR A 231 19.35 -3.32 -7.58
CA TYR A 231 18.84 -1.96 -7.80
C TYR A 231 19.95 -0.93 -7.97
N THR A 232 20.99 -0.95 -7.13
CA THR A 232 22.10 0.00 -7.24
C THR A 232 22.84 -0.10 -8.57
N GLN A 233 22.85 -1.29 -9.19
CA GLN A 233 23.42 -1.48 -10.52
C GLN A 233 22.44 -1.13 -11.65
N SER A 234 21.14 -1.36 -11.47
CA SER A 234 20.12 -1.23 -12.54
C SER A 234 19.25 0.04 -12.51
N TRP A 235 19.36 0.89 -11.49
CA TRP A 235 18.43 2.02 -11.26
C TRP A 235 18.26 2.95 -12.46
N TYR A 236 19.34 3.27 -13.19
CA TYR A 236 19.29 4.17 -14.34
C TYR A 236 18.57 3.52 -15.53
N TRP A 237 18.75 2.21 -15.74
CA TRP A 237 18.00 1.45 -16.75
C TRP A 237 16.51 1.36 -16.40
N ILE A 238 16.18 1.15 -15.11
CA ILE A 238 14.80 1.17 -14.63
C ILE A 238 14.18 2.54 -14.92
N LEU A 239 14.89 3.64 -14.63
CA LEU A 239 14.42 5.00 -14.89
C LEU A 239 14.16 5.23 -16.39
N ILE A 240 15.08 4.81 -17.26
CA ILE A 240 14.89 4.87 -18.73
C ILE A 240 13.65 4.08 -19.15
N GLY A 241 13.46 2.86 -18.62
CA GLY A 241 12.28 2.04 -18.88
C GLY A 241 10.97 2.72 -18.47
N LEU A 242 10.96 3.43 -17.33
CA LEU A 242 9.80 4.20 -16.87
C LEU A 242 9.52 5.44 -17.75
N VAL A 243 10.57 6.12 -18.23
CA VAL A 243 10.42 7.22 -19.18
C VAL A 243 9.87 6.72 -20.51
N ILE A 244 10.36 5.58 -21.02
CA ILE A 244 9.80 4.93 -22.22
C ILE A 244 8.33 4.59 -22.00
N ALA A 245 7.96 4.02 -20.85
CA ALA A 245 6.57 3.73 -20.51
C ALA A 245 5.69 4.99 -20.50
N MET A 246 6.20 6.12 -20.00
CA MET A 246 5.52 7.41 -20.03
C MET A 246 5.32 7.91 -21.46
N LEU A 247 6.35 7.84 -22.31
CA LEU A 247 6.25 8.24 -23.72
C LEU A 247 5.28 7.36 -24.51
N ILE A 248 5.33 6.04 -24.30
CA ILE A 248 4.38 5.09 -24.92
C ILE A 248 2.96 5.37 -24.45
N SER A 249 2.75 5.67 -23.15
CA SER A 249 1.43 6.02 -22.61
C SER A 249 0.88 7.30 -23.24
N LEU A 250 1.72 8.32 -23.39
CA LEU A 250 1.36 9.58 -24.05
C LEU A 250 1.04 9.35 -25.54
N LEU A 251 1.91 8.63 -26.24
CA LEU A 251 1.72 8.25 -27.64
C LEU A 251 0.42 7.48 -27.82
N PHE A 252 0.12 6.52 -26.94
CA PHE A 252 -1.11 5.74 -26.99
C PHE A 252 -2.36 6.62 -26.86
N ILE A 253 -2.37 7.60 -25.96
CA ILE A 253 -3.48 8.56 -25.83
C ILE A 253 -3.61 9.46 -27.07
N VAL A 254 -2.49 9.87 -27.65
CA VAL A 254 -2.50 10.64 -28.91
C VAL A 254 -3.02 9.78 -30.07
N LEU A 255 -2.65 8.49 -30.14
CA LEU A 255 -3.15 7.57 -31.16
C LEU A 255 -4.65 7.29 -31.02
N LEU A 256 -5.18 7.27 -29.78
CA LEU A 256 -6.64 7.20 -29.53
C LEU A 256 -7.39 8.36 -30.18
N ARG A 257 -6.74 9.49 -30.47
CA ARG A 257 -7.36 10.63 -31.16
C ARG A 257 -7.70 10.32 -32.60
N PHE A 258 -6.76 9.72 -33.32
CA PHE A 258 -6.87 9.52 -34.76
C PHE A 258 -7.60 8.22 -35.10
N LEU A 259 -7.33 7.15 -34.33
CA LEU A 259 -7.69 5.79 -34.69
C LEU A 259 -8.48 5.07 -33.60
N ALA A 260 -9.21 5.79 -32.71
CA ALA A 260 -9.93 5.20 -31.56
C ALA A 260 -10.67 3.90 -31.86
N GLY A 261 -11.44 3.87 -32.96
CA GLY A 261 -12.20 2.69 -33.37
C GLY A 261 -11.31 1.52 -33.77
N ILE A 262 -10.33 1.75 -34.64
CA ILE A 262 -9.39 0.72 -35.10
C ILE A 262 -8.58 0.20 -33.91
N MET A 263 -8.09 1.10 -33.05
CA MET A 263 -7.31 0.72 -31.86
C MET A 263 -8.11 -0.17 -30.91
N VAL A 264 -9.39 0.12 -30.66
CA VAL A 264 -10.24 -0.73 -29.81
C VAL A 264 -10.37 -2.14 -30.39
N TRP A 265 -10.60 -2.27 -31.70
CA TRP A 265 -10.67 -3.59 -32.34
C TRP A 265 -9.32 -4.32 -32.33
N VAL A 266 -8.21 -3.62 -32.60
CA VAL A 266 -6.86 -4.19 -32.52
C VAL A 266 -6.54 -4.69 -31.11
N MET A 267 -6.88 -3.93 -30.07
CA MET A 267 -6.70 -4.36 -28.68
C MET A 267 -7.52 -5.61 -28.36
N ILE A 268 -8.78 -5.66 -28.78
CA ILE A 268 -9.66 -6.81 -28.57
C ILE A 268 -9.06 -8.06 -29.24
N VAL A 269 -8.67 -7.94 -30.51
CA VAL A 269 -8.08 -9.05 -31.26
C VAL A 269 -6.75 -9.49 -30.65
N MET A 270 -5.88 -8.55 -30.28
CA MET A 270 -4.59 -8.84 -29.66
C MET A 270 -4.74 -9.62 -28.36
N VAL A 271 -5.73 -9.30 -27.54
CA VAL A 271 -5.96 -9.99 -26.25
C VAL A 271 -6.44 -11.42 -26.46
N ILE A 272 -7.37 -11.63 -27.39
CA ILE A 272 -7.80 -12.97 -27.84
C ILE A 272 -6.59 -13.79 -28.32
N LEU A 273 -5.72 -13.19 -29.13
CA LEU A 273 -4.51 -13.85 -29.65
C LEU A 273 -3.50 -14.18 -28.54
N VAL A 274 -3.27 -13.27 -27.58
CA VAL A 274 -2.33 -13.50 -26.47
C VAL A 274 -2.83 -14.61 -25.55
N ILE A 275 -4.13 -14.62 -25.21
CA ILE A 275 -4.72 -15.69 -24.39
C ILE A 275 -4.71 -17.00 -25.16
N GLY A 276 -5.04 -16.99 -26.46
CA GLY A 276 -4.95 -18.15 -27.35
C GLY A 276 -3.53 -18.72 -27.43
N TYR A 277 -2.51 -17.86 -27.57
CA TYR A 277 -1.10 -18.26 -27.51
C TYR A 277 -0.73 -18.82 -26.13
N GLY A 278 -1.23 -18.23 -25.04
CA GLY A 278 -1.03 -18.74 -23.68
C GLY A 278 -1.59 -20.16 -23.50
N ILE A 279 -2.80 -20.41 -24.02
CA ILE A 279 -3.40 -21.76 -24.03
C ILE A 279 -2.54 -22.73 -24.84
N PHE A 280 -2.07 -22.32 -26.02
CA PHE A 280 -1.20 -23.12 -26.86
C PHE A 280 0.12 -23.46 -26.15
N HIS A 281 0.80 -22.45 -25.59
CA HIS A 281 2.06 -22.62 -24.87
C HIS A 281 1.90 -23.54 -23.65
N CYS A 282 0.86 -23.33 -22.84
CA CYS A 282 0.58 -24.21 -21.70
C CYS A 282 0.27 -25.64 -22.15
N SER A 283 -0.41 -25.83 -23.28
CA SER A 283 -0.69 -27.16 -23.84
C SER A 283 0.59 -27.85 -24.31
N MET A 284 1.49 -27.12 -24.96
CA MET A 284 2.80 -27.65 -25.37
C MET A 284 3.63 -28.09 -24.16
N GLU A 285 3.71 -27.24 -23.12
CA GLU A 285 4.47 -27.56 -21.91
C GLU A 285 3.84 -28.73 -21.12
N TYR A 286 2.51 -28.79 -21.05
CA TYR A 286 1.79 -29.92 -20.47
C TYR A 286 2.12 -31.25 -21.17
N VAL A 287 2.23 -31.24 -22.50
CA VAL A 287 2.62 -32.42 -23.28
C VAL A 287 4.10 -32.76 -23.07
N SER A 288 4.98 -31.77 -23.03
CA SER A 288 6.42 -31.96 -22.75
C SER A 288 6.65 -32.62 -21.37
N LEU A 289 6.00 -32.10 -20.33
CA LEU A 289 6.10 -32.64 -18.97
C LEU A 289 5.39 -33.99 -18.81
N LYS A 290 4.54 -34.41 -19.75
CA LYS A 290 3.92 -35.75 -19.73
C LYS A 290 4.95 -36.87 -19.90
N SER A 291 6.05 -36.61 -20.61
CA SER A 291 7.13 -37.58 -20.84
C SER A 291 8.17 -37.65 -19.73
N GLU A 292 8.16 -36.73 -18.76
CA GLU A 292 9.19 -36.62 -17.73
C GLU A 292 8.78 -37.34 -16.42
N ALA A 293 9.64 -38.22 -15.91
CA ALA A 293 9.38 -38.99 -14.69
C ALA A 293 9.50 -38.09 -13.44
N GLY A 294 8.42 -37.98 -12.65
CA GLY A 294 8.37 -37.14 -11.45
C GLY A 294 7.50 -35.89 -11.56
N SER A 295 6.99 -35.54 -12.74
CA SER A 295 6.10 -34.40 -12.96
C SER A 295 4.63 -34.62 -12.53
N ASN A 296 4.29 -35.87 -12.12
CA ASN A 296 2.93 -36.32 -11.79
C ASN A 296 2.62 -36.29 -10.28
N VAL A 297 3.16 -35.30 -9.56
CA VAL A 297 2.89 -35.11 -8.12
C VAL A 297 1.68 -34.19 -7.94
N THR A 298 0.81 -34.52 -6.98
CA THR A 298 -0.39 -33.72 -6.70
C THR A 298 -0.05 -32.50 -5.86
N LEU A 299 -0.66 -31.34 -6.14
CA LEU A 299 -0.47 -30.09 -5.36
C LEU A 299 -0.71 -30.26 -3.84
N LYS A 300 -1.51 -31.26 -3.42
CA LYS A 300 -1.76 -31.57 -2.01
C LYS A 300 -0.57 -32.26 -1.32
N ASP A 301 0.24 -32.99 -2.08
CA ASP A 301 1.34 -33.82 -1.54
C ASP A 301 2.61 -32.98 -1.32
N LEU A 302 2.76 -31.85 -2.02
CA LEU A 302 3.94 -30.97 -1.96
C LEU A 302 3.96 -30.00 -0.78
N GLY A 303 2.82 -29.81 -0.10
CA GLY A 303 2.66 -28.74 0.89
C GLY A 303 2.81 -27.34 0.29
N PHE A 304 2.76 -26.30 1.12
CA PHE A 304 3.02 -24.91 0.70
C PHE A 304 4.53 -24.69 0.62
N GLN A 305 5.10 -24.73 -0.59
CA GLN A 305 6.51 -24.37 -0.84
C GLN A 305 6.57 -22.91 -1.26
N THR A 306 7.58 -22.17 -0.80
CA THR A 306 7.78 -20.76 -1.17
C THR A 306 8.46 -20.58 -2.51
N ASP A 307 9.00 -21.65 -3.09
CA ASP A 307 9.67 -21.63 -4.39
C ASP A 307 8.67 -21.88 -5.54
N PHE A 308 8.32 -20.81 -6.25
CA PHE A 308 7.39 -20.87 -7.39
C PHE A 308 7.91 -21.72 -8.56
N SER A 309 9.22 -21.92 -8.68
CA SER A 309 9.83 -22.70 -9.77
C SER A 309 9.41 -24.18 -9.71
N VAL A 310 9.23 -24.71 -8.50
CA VAL A 310 8.76 -26.08 -8.25
C VAL A 310 7.36 -26.27 -8.84
N TYR A 311 6.48 -25.28 -8.71
CA TYR A 311 5.12 -25.36 -9.25
C TYR A 311 5.09 -25.36 -10.78
N LEU A 312 6.07 -24.73 -11.44
CA LEU A 312 6.19 -24.71 -12.90
C LEU A 312 6.70 -26.04 -13.49
N HIS A 313 7.31 -26.92 -12.69
CA HIS A 313 7.76 -28.24 -13.14
C HIS A 313 6.64 -29.32 -13.00
N ILE A 314 5.50 -28.95 -12.41
CA ILE A 314 4.38 -29.86 -12.17
C ILE A 314 3.38 -29.81 -13.32
N ARG A 315 3.05 -30.98 -13.85
CA ARG A 315 2.08 -31.14 -14.95
C ARG A 315 0.67 -30.62 -14.60
N GLN A 316 0.20 -30.85 -13.37
CA GLN A 316 -1.11 -30.39 -12.92
C GLN A 316 -1.25 -28.85 -12.93
N THR A 317 -0.17 -28.11 -12.69
CA THR A 317 -0.18 -26.65 -12.71
C THR A 317 -0.48 -26.12 -14.12
N TRP A 318 0.16 -26.69 -15.14
CA TRP A 318 -0.09 -26.32 -16.54
C TRP A 318 -1.51 -26.68 -16.99
N LEU A 319 -2.06 -27.82 -16.55
CA LEU A 319 -3.45 -28.17 -16.81
C LEU A 319 -4.42 -27.16 -16.17
N ALA A 320 -4.15 -26.74 -14.93
CA ALA A 320 -4.95 -25.71 -14.26
C ALA A 320 -4.89 -24.38 -15.01
N PHE A 321 -3.71 -23.97 -15.50
CA PHE A 321 -3.57 -22.77 -16.33
C PHE A 321 -4.36 -22.86 -17.63
N ILE A 322 -4.35 -23.99 -18.33
CA ILE A 322 -5.15 -24.20 -19.54
C ILE A 322 -6.65 -24.00 -19.24
N ILE A 323 -7.17 -24.63 -18.17
CA ILE A 323 -8.58 -24.52 -17.80
C ILE A 323 -8.95 -23.07 -17.45
N ILE A 324 -8.12 -22.39 -16.65
CA ILE A 324 -8.36 -21.01 -16.24
C ILE A 324 -8.34 -20.08 -17.46
N LEU A 325 -7.33 -20.18 -18.32
CA LEU A 325 -7.21 -19.36 -19.52
C LEU A 325 -8.35 -19.60 -20.50
N ALA A 326 -8.79 -20.85 -20.67
CA ALA A 326 -9.94 -21.19 -21.52
C ALA A 326 -11.25 -20.60 -21.00
N ILE A 327 -11.50 -20.65 -19.68
CA ILE A 327 -12.68 -20.02 -19.07
C ILE A 327 -12.64 -18.50 -19.29
N VAL A 328 -11.48 -17.87 -19.05
CA VAL A 328 -11.30 -16.43 -19.24
C VAL A 328 -11.56 -16.04 -20.69
N GLU A 329 -11.02 -16.78 -21.66
CA GLU A 329 -11.21 -16.54 -23.09
C GLU A 329 -12.69 -16.61 -23.49
N VAL A 330 -13.40 -17.65 -23.06
CA VAL A 330 -14.84 -17.81 -23.34
C VAL A 330 -15.63 -16.65 -22.74
N VAL A 331 -15.34 -16.25 -21.50
CA VAL A 331 -16.01 -15.11 -20.86
C VAL A 331 -15.78 -13.81 -21.64
N ILE A 332 -14.55 -13.55 -22.10
CA ILE A 332 -14.23 -12.37 -22.89
C ILE A 332 -15.00 -12.38 -24.21
N ILE A 333 -15.01 -13.48 -24.96
CA ILE A 333 -15.74 -13.61 -26.23
C ILE A 333 -17.24 -13.38 -26.03
N LEU A 334 -17.84 -13.99 -25.00
CA LEU A 334 -19.25 -13.78 -24.68
C LEU A 334 -19.55 -12.31 -24.37
N LEU A 335 -18.72 -11.65 -23.55
CA LEU A 335 -18.87 -10.22 -23.24
C LEU A 335 -18.80 -9.35 -24.51
N LEU A 336 -17.89 -9.64 -25.43
CA LEU A 336 -17.76 -8.90 -26.68
C LEU A 336 -18.98 -9.05 -27.60
N ILE A 337 -19.54 -10.25 -27.70
CA ILE A 337 -20.74 -10.52 -28.49
C ILE A 337 -21.95 -9.80 -27.91
N PHE A 338 -22.23 -9.99 -26.60
CA PHE A 338 -23.41 -9.40 -25.95
C PHE A 338 -23.34 -7.86 -25.87
N LEU A 339 -22.14 -7.29 -25.78
CA LEU A 339 -21.96 -5.85 -25.60
C LEU A 339 -21.62 -5.11 -26.90
N ARG A 340 -21.63 -5.75 -28.08
CA ARG A 340 -21.25 -5.15 -29.37
C ARG A 340 -21.86 -3.76 -29.62
N ASN A 341 -23.18 -3.63 -29.47
CA ASN A 341 -23.88 -2.35 -29.70
C ASN A 341 -23.46 -1.27 -28.69
N ARG A 342 -23.11 -1.69 -27.47
CA ARG A 342 -22.68 -0.79 -26.39
C ARG A 342 -21.22 -0.38 -26.57
N ILE A 343 -20.37 -1.28 -27.05
CA ILE A 343 -18.99 -1.00 -27.45
C ILE A 343 -18.95 0.10 -28.51
N LEU A 344 -19.86 0.10 -29.49
CA LEU A 344 -19.93 1.18 -30.48
C LEU A 344 -20.22 2.55 -29.86
N ILE A 345 -21.10 2.61 -28.85
CA ILE A 345 -21.39 3.85 -28.11
C ILE A 345 -20.17 4.26 -27.27
N ALA A 346 -19.53 3.31 -26.58
CA ALA A 346 -18.32 3.56 -25.82
C ALA A 346 -17.19 4.10 -26.72
N ILE A 347 -16.99 3.54 -27.91
CA ILE A 347 -16.03 4.04 -28.92
C ILE A 347 -16.37 5.48 -29.33
N ALA A 348 -17.65 5.81 -29.49
CA ALA A 348 -18.06 7.18 -29.80
C ALA A 348 -17.72 8.15 -28.66
N LEU A 349 -18.03 7.78 -27.42
CA LEU A 349 -17.69 8.57 -26.22
C LEU A 349 -16.18 8.71 -26.04
N ILE A 350 -15.42 7.62 -26.22
CA ILE A 350 -13.96 7.63 -26.20
C ILE A 350 -13.44 8.59 -27.26
N LYS A 351 -13.93 8.55 -28.50
CA LYS A 351 -13.46 9.49 -29.53
C LYS A 351 -13.72 10.96 -29.16
N GLU A 352 -14.88 11.26 -28.57
CA GLU A 352 -15.19 12.62 -28.11
C GLU A 352 -14.35 13.03 -26.89
N ALA A 353 -14.07 12.11 -25.96
CA ALA A 353 -13.14 12.35 -24.86
C ALA A 353 -11.72 12.63 -25.35
N SER A 354 -11.24 11.89 -26.35
CA SER A 354 -9.93 12.15 -26.95
C SER A 354 -9.86 13.52 -27.63
N ARG A 355 -10.95 13.96 -28.29
CA ARG A 355 -11.05 15.33 -28.82
C ARG A 355 -11.00 16.36 -27.69
N ALA A 356 -11.76 16.16 -26.61
CA ALA A 356 -11.76 17.06 -25.45
C ALA A 356 -10.37 17.21 -24.81
N ILE A 357 -9.69 16.09 -24.59
CA ILE A 357 -8.29 16.07 -24.13
C ILE A 357 -7.40 16.82 -25.12
N GLY A 358 -7.64 16.65 -26.42
CA GLY A 358 -7.05 17.43 -27.54
C GLY A 358 -7.02 18.94 -27.32
N TYR A 359 -8.13 19.51 -26.82
CA TYR A 359 -8.24 20.94 -26.52
C TYR A 359 -7.68 21.30 -25.13
N VAL A 360 -7.65 20.35 -24.20
CA VAL A 360 -7.16 20.54 -22.83
C VAL A 360 -5.89 19.70 -22.61
N MET A 361 -4.86 19.86 -23.45
CA MET A 361 -3.63 19.06 -23.40
C MET A 361 -2.92 19.13 -22.03
N SER A 362 -3.02 20.26 -21.33
CA SER A 362 -2.47 20.43 -19.98
C SER A 362 -3.05 19.45 -18.96
N ALA A 363 -4.23 18.85 -19.23
CA ALA A 363 -4.83 17.84 -18.36
C ALA A 363 -3.96 16.57 -18.24
N LEU A 364 -3.14 16.26 -19.26
CA LEU A 364 -2.27 15.08 -19.26
C LEU A 364 -1.11 15.18 -18.28
N PHE A 365 -0.71 16.39 -17.88
CA PHE A 365 0.32 16.62 -16.85
C PHE A 365 -0.25 16.66 -15.43
N TYR A 366 -1.57 16.76 -15.28
CA TYR A 366 -2.24 16.85 -13.99
C TYR A 366 -2.00 15.64 -13.05
N PRO A 367 -1.86 14.39 -13.54
CA PRO A 367 -1.47 13.26 -12.70
C PRO A 367 -0.13 13.45 -11.99
N LEU A 368 0.83 14.15 -12.60
CA LEU A 368 2.13 14.44 -11.96
C LEU A 368 1.96 15.36 -10.75
N PHE A 369 1.11 16.38 -10.90
CA PHE A 369 0.75 17.28 -9.80
C PHE A 369 0.04 16.51 -8.66
N THR A 370 -0.92 15.65 -9.00
CA THR A 370 -1.62 14.81 -8.02
C THR A 370 -0.67 13.85 -7.31
N PHE A 371 0.24 13.21 -8.06
CA PHE A 371 1.25 12.32 -7.50
C PHE A 371 2.17 13.04 -6.53
N ALA A 372 2.69 14.23 -6.91
CA ALA A 372 3.54 15.02 -6.04
C ALA A 372 2.85 15.37 -4.70
N LEU A 373 1.58 15.80 -4.75
CA LEU A 373 0.80 16.07 -3.54
C LEU A 373 0.59 14.83 -2.68
N LEU A 374 0.27 13.68 -3.28
CA LEU A 374 0.12 12.42 -2.55
C LEU A 374 1.44 11.96 -1.94
N SER A 375 2.57 12.11 -2.64
CA SER A 375 3.90 11.80 -2.11
C SER A 375 4.23 12.65 -0.89
N ILE A 376 3.89 13.94 -0.89
CA ILE A 376 4.05 14.83 0.28
C ILE A 376 3.22 14.32 1.46
N VAL A 377 1.95 13.95 1.24
CA VAL A 377 1.07 13.42 2.27
C VAL A 377 1.61 12.11 2.86
N ILE A 378 2.06 11.18 2.00
CA ILE A 378 2.64 9.89 2.43
C ILE A 378 3.93 10.12 3.23
N ALA A 379 4.82 10.99 2.75
CA ALA A 379 6.09 11.29 3.42
C ALA A 379 5.84 11.90 4.81
N TYR A 380 4.96 12.90 4.89
CA TYR A 380 4.62 13.54 6.16
C TYR A 380 4.04 12.55 7.17
N TRP A 381 3.12 11.69 6.73
CA TRP A 381 2.55 10.63 7.57
C TRP A 381 3.61 9.64 8.05
N ALA A 382 4.48 9.16 7.16
CA ALA A 382 5.49 8.15 7.48
C ALA A 382 6.52 8.69 8.49
N VAL A 383 7.03 9.91 8.26
CA VAL A 383 7.97 10.55 9.18
C VAL A 383 7.30 10.76 10.54
N THR A 384 6.10 11.35 10.57
CA THR A 384 5.37 11.58 11.84
C THR A 384 5.10 10.26 12.58
N ALA A 385 4.73 9.19 11.88
CA ALA A 385 4.47 7.88 12.49
C ALA A 385 5.72 7.30 13.18
N VAL A 386 6.89 7.38 12.52
CA VAL A 386 8.17 6.91 13.08
C VAL A 386 8.57 7.71 14.30
N PHE A 387 8.46 9.04 14.24
CA PHE A 387 8.81 9.91 15.36
C PHE A 387 7.86 9.76 16.56
N LEU A 388 6.55 9.63 16.31
CA LEU A 388 5.58 9.31 17.37
C LEU A 388 5.89 7.94 18.00
N SER A 389 6.23 6.92 17.20
CA SER A 389 6.57 5.58 17.71
C SER A 389 7.84 5.57 18.57
N THR A 390 8.72 6.56 18.41
CA THR A 390 10.01 6.66 19.12
C THR A 390 10.02 7.70 20.24
N SER A 391 8.90 8.36 20.48
CA SER A 391 8.80 9.42 21.48
C SER A 391 8.77 8.91 22.93
N ASN A 392 8.70 7.60 23.17
CA ASN A 392 8.68 7.03 24.52
C ASN A 392 10.03 7.21 25.24
N GLN A 393 10.01 7.44 26.56
CA GLN A 393 11.19 7.58 27.40
C GLN A 393 11.67 6.24 27.97
N PRO A 394 12.96 6.08 28.31
CA PRO A 394 13.43 4.85 28.93
C PRO A 394 12.97 4.75 30.39
N ILE A 395 12.18 3.73 30.72
CA ILE A 395 11.76 3.42 32.10
C ILE A 395 12.64 2.29 32.63
N TYR A 396 13.22 2.51 33.82
CA TYR A 396 14.02 1.51 34.53
C TYR A 396 13.22 0.97 35.71
N LYS A 397 13.33 -0.35 35.95
CA LYS A 397 12.65 -1.03 37.06
C LYS A 397 13.63 -1.85 37.90
N VAL A 398 13.26 -2.06 39.15
CA VAL A 398 14.01 -2.89 40.08
C VAL A 398 13.74 -4.36 39.78
N PHE A 399 14.79 -5.11 39.46
CA PHE A 399 14.76 -6.57 39.29
C PHE A 399 15.48 -7.24 40.45
N ASN A 400 14.82 -8.24 41.03
CA ASN A 400 15.36 -9.11 42.07
C ASN A 400 14.95 -10.57 41.79
N GLU A 401 15.81 -11.53 42.14
CA GLU A 401 15.53 -12.96 42.02
C GLU A 401 14.61 -13.45 43.15
N THR A 402 14.68 -12.81 44.33
CA THR A 402 13.76 -13.02 45.45
C THR A 402 12.61 -11.99 45.45
N ALA A 403 11.43 -12.39 45.88
CA ALA A 403 10.29 -11.48 46.00
C ALA A 403 10.56 -10.47 47.12
N CYS A 404 10.77 -9.20 46.76
CA CYS A 404 10.87 -8.08 47.69
C CYS A 404 9.80 -7.02 47.37
N ASP A 405 9.40 -6.22 48.36
CA ASP A 405 8.29 -5.25 48.24
C ASP A 405 8.55 -4.13 47.21
N HIS A 406 9.80 -3.92 46.81
CA HIS A 406 10.19 -2.96 45.77
C HIS A 406 10.43 -3.59 44.40
N SER A 407 10.24 -4.90 44.27
CA SER A 407 10.38 -5.61 42.99
C SER A 407 9.39 -5.03 41.96
N ARG A 408 9.88 -4.78 40.74
CA ARG A 408 9.13 -4.19 39.60
C ARG A 408 8.68 -2.73 39.76
N LYS A 409 9.07 -2.02 40.82
CA LYS A 409 8.87 -0.57 40.94
C LYS A 409 9.87 0.19 40.05
N ILE A 410 9.50 1.42 39.66
CA ILE A 410 10.33 2.31 38.83
C ILE A 410 11.51 2.82 39.67
N CYS A 411 12.69 2.89 39.07
CA CYS A 411 13.91 3.37 39.71
C CYS A 411 14.70 4.28 38.76
N GLU A 412 15.50 5.18 39.33
CA GLU A 412 16.44 5.99 38.56
C GLU A 412 17.86 5.42 38.70
N PRO A 413 18.51 5.01 37.59
CA PRO A 413 19.84 4.38 37.67
C PRO A 413 20.90 5.23 38.39
N ALA A 414 20.82 6.56 38.27
CA ALA A 414 21.78 7.47 38.88
C ALA A 414 21.70 7.50 40.42
N ASN A 415 20.49 7.41 40.97
CA ASN A 415 20.22 7.53 42.41
C ASN A 415 19.98 6.18 43.09
N PHE A 416 19.95 5.08 42.32
CA PHE A 416 19.57 3.77 42.83
C PHE A 416 20.53 3.25 43.91
N SER A 417 21.84 3.43 43.73
CA SER A 417 22.86 2.95 44.67
C SER A 417 22.74 3.52 46.08
N THR A 418 22.14 4.70 46.22
CA THR A 418 21.94 5.41 47.50
C THR A 418 20.48 5.42 47.96
N SER A 419 19.58 4.79 47.19
CA SER A 419 18.14 4.78 47.47
C SER A 419 17.76 3.80 48.58
N SER A 420 16.67 4.10 49.30
CA SER A 420 16.06 3.16 50.27
C SER A 420 15.69 1.83 49.62
N MET A 421 15.36 1.83 48.32
CA MET A 421 15.04 0.62 47.55
C MET A 421 16.23 -0.35 47.46
N LYS A 422 17.46 0.16 47.40
CA LYS A 422 18.68 -0.67 47.40
C LYS A 422 19.07 -1.12 48.81
N ALA A 423 18.79 -0.29 49.82
CA ALA A 423 19.00 -0.66 51.23
C ALA A 423 18.05 -1.78 51.68
N GLU A 424 16.79 -1.75 51.23
CA GLU A 424 15.75 -2.73 51.57
C GLU A 424 15.80 -3.99 50.69
N CYS A 425 16.35 -3.91 49.46
CA CYS A 425 16.59 -5.07 48.59
C CYS A 425 18.08 -5.11 48.16
N PRO A 426 19.00 -5.70 48.95
CA PRO A 426 20.44 -5.66 48.72
C PRO A 426 20.88 -6.26 47.39
N ASP A 427 20.22 -7.34 46.94
CA ASP A 427 20.54 -8.05 45.70
C ASP A 427 19.86 -7.46 44.46
N SER A 428 19.06 -6.40 44.62
CA SER A 428 18.28 -5.83 43.54
C SER A 428 19.09 -4.95 42.59
N LYS A 429 18.67 -4.90 41.32
CA LYS A 429 19.30 -4.10 40.25
C LYS A 429 18.27 -3.24 39.55
N CYS A 430 18.60 -1.97 39.33
CA CYS A 430 17.82 -1.09 38.47
C CYS A 430 18.21 -1.32 37.01
N LEU A 431 17.37 -2.02 36.26
CA LEU A 431 17.62 -2.34 34.85
C LEU A 431 16.60 -1.65 33.97
N PHE A 432 17.00 -1.34 32.74
CA PHE A 432 16.07 -0.85 31.72
C PHE A 432 14.95 -1.88 31.54
N ALA A 433 13.70 -1.44 31.73
CA ALA A 433 12.53 -2.24 31.47
C ALA A 433 12.09 -1.96 30.03
N PHE A 434 11.31 -0.90 29.81
CA PHE A 434 10.71 -0.58 28.51
C PHE A 434 10.80 0.91 28.19
N TYR A 435 10.59 1.22 26.90
CA TYR A 435 10.30 2.59 26.50
C TYR A 435 8.83 2.91 26.79
N GLY A 436 8.58 3.77 27.76
CA GLY A 436 7.25 4.28 28.12
C GLY A 436 7.34 5.70 28.68
N GLY A 437 6.26 6.23 29.21
CA GLY A 437 6.35 7.46 29.98
C GLY A 437 5.04 7.83 30.64
N GLU A 438 5.14 8.58 31.73
CA GLU A 438 3.97 8.94 32.56
C GLU A 438 3.42 10.33 32.25
N THR A 439 4.09 11.09 31.37
CA THR A 439 3.62 12.42 30.96
C THR A 439 2.28 12.33 30.22
N VAL A 440 1.51 13.41 30.26
CA VAL A 440 0.22 13.52 29.56
C VAL A 440 0.38 13.16 28.07
N TYR A 441 1.45 13.63 27.43
CA TYR A 441 1.77 13.30 26.04
C TYR A 441 1.95 11.79 25.80
N HIS A 442 2.70 11.10 26.66
CA HIS A 442 2.92 9.65 26.50
C HIS A 442 1.66 8.81 26.70
N LYS A 443 0.73 9.25 27.56
CA LYS A 443 -0.58 8.61 27.72
C LYS A 443 -1.43 8.71 26.45
N TYR A 444 -1.31 9.79 25.68
CA TYR A 444 -2.08 10.02 24.45
C TYR A 444 -1.38 9.57 23.16
N LEU A 445 -0.18 8.98 23.20
CA LEU A 445 0.57 8.57 22.01
C LEU A 445 -0.22 7.64 21.06
N ILE A 446 -0.97 6.68 21.61
CA ILE A 446 -1.81 5.79 20.81
C ILE A 446 -2.90 6.61 20.09
N GLY A 447 -3.54 7.55 20.78
CA GLY A 447 -4.51 8.46 20.19
C GLY A 447 -3.91 9.34 19.09
N LEU A 448 -2.69 9.85 19.29
CA LEU A 448 -1.95 10.62 18.28
C LEU A 448 -1.61 9.79 17.04
N GLN A 449 -1.29 8.50 17.19
CA GLN A 449 -1.08 7.59 16.07
C GLN A 449 -2.38 7.33 15.28
N PHE A 450 -3.50 7.12 15.98
CA PHE A 450 -4.81 7.02 15.32
C PHE A 450 -5.18 8.30 14.59
N TYR A 451 -4.93 9.46 15.21
CA TYR A 451 -5.13 10.76 14.59
C TYR A 451 -4.26 10.95 13.34
N ASN A 452 -2.97 10.57 13.39
CA ASN A 452 -2.05 10.60 12.25
C ASN A 452 -2.54 9.73 11.08
N VAL A 453 -2.98 8.51 11.35
CA VAL A 453 -3.55 7.62 10.32
C VAL A 453 -4.85 8.18 9.76
N PHE A 454 -5.72 8.74 10.61
CA PHE A 454 -6.98 9.32 10.16
C PHE A 454 -6.77 10.51 9.22
N LEU A 455 -5.89 11.45 9.59
CA LEU A 455 -5.53 12.60 8.76
C LEU A 455 -4.84 12.20 7.46
N PHE A 456 -4.04 11.12 7.45
CA PHE A 456 -3.45 10.57 6.23
C PHE A 456 -4.52 10.19 5.20
N PHE A 457 -5.50 9.37 5.61
CA PHE A 457 -6.60 8.98 4.72
C PHE A 457 -7.39 10.21 4.24
N TRP A 458 -7.66 11.16 5.13
CA TRP A 458 -8.39 12.37 4.78
C TRP A 458 -7.65 13.24 3.77
N CYS A 459 -6.37 13.53 4.00
CA CYS A 459 -5.56 14.31 3.08
C CYS A 459 -5.40 13.61 1.72
N ALA A 460 -5.16 12.29 1.71
CA ALA A 460 -5.01 11.53 0.47
C ALA A 460 -6.31 11.53 -0.36
N ASN A 461 -7.47 11.36 0.28
CA ASN A 461 -8.77 11.45 -0.39
C ASN A 461 -9.08 12.88 -0.84
N PHE A 462 -8.69 13.89 -0.07
CA PHE A 462 -8.86 15.30 -0.44
C PHE A 462 -8.07 15.64 -1.71
N VAL A 463 -6.80 15.23 -1.79
CA VAL A 463 -5.96 15.43 -2.99
C VAL A 463 -6.58 14.73 -4.21
N THR A 464 -7.09 13.52 -4.02
CA THR A 464 -7.78 12.78 -5.09
C THR A 464 -9.07 13.49 -5.54
N ALA A 465 -9.88 13.97 -4.60
CA ALA A 465 -11.10 14.72 -4.86
C ALA A 465 -10.82 16.04 -5.61
N LEU A 466 -9.77 16.76 -5.19
CA LEU A 466 -9.31 17.98 -5.85
C LEU A 466 -8.97 17.71 -7.31
N GLY A 467 -8.30 16.60 -7.60
CA GLY A 467 -8.00 16.20 -8.96
C GLY A 467 -9.22 15.87 -9.81
N GLN A 468 -10.15 15.09 -9.26
CA GLN A 468 -11.39 14.76 -9.95
C GLN A 468 -12.21 16.01 -10.29
N MET A 469 -12.40 16.91 -9.32
CA MET A 469 -13.17 18.12 -9.51
C MET A 469 -12.51 19.10 -10.50
N THR A 470 -11.19 19.25 -10.42
CA THR A 470 -10.43 20.14 -11.31
C THR A 470 -10.56 19.68 -12.76
N LEU A 471 -10.33 18.39 -13.02
CA LEU A 471 -10.48 17.79 -14.35
C LEU A 471 -11.93 17.90 -14.84
N ALA A 472 -12.91 17.59 -13.99
CA ALA A 472 -14.32 17.70 -14.36
C ALA A 472 -14.72 19.12 -14.75
N GLY A 473 -14.28 20.14 -14.00
CA GLY A 473 -14.59 21.53 -14.34
C GLY A 473 -13.96 21.99 -15.66
N ALA A 474 -12.78 21.47 -16.02
CA ALA A 474 -12.13 21.78 -17.29
C ALA A 474 -12.82 21.09 -18.48
N PHE A 475 -13.15 19.80 -18.36
CA PHE A 475 -13.86 19.07 -19.42
C PHE A 475 -15.33 19.50 -19.57
N ALA A 476 -15.97 19.94 -18.49
CA ALA A 476 -17.29 20.55 -18.57
C ALA A 476 -17.26 21.89 -19.32
N SER A 477 -16.22 22.72 -19.10
CA SER A 477 -16.02 23.94 -19.90
C SER A 477 -15.84 23.63 -21.39
N TYR A 478 -15.19 22.52 -21.75
CA TYR A 478 -15.13 22.05 -23.13
C TYR A 478 -16.49 21.61 -23.68
N TYR A 479 -17.26 20.80 -22.94
CA TYR A 479 -18.52 20.25 -23.43
C TYR A 479 -19.52 21.36 -23.78
N TRP A 480 -19.69 22.31 -22.86
CA TRP A 480 -20.71 23.36 -22.95
C TRP A 480 -20.29 24.58 -23.76
N ALA A 481 -19.05 24.63 -24.28
CA ALA A 481 -18.61 25.68 -25.20
C ALA A 481 -19.28 25.50 -26.57
N LEU A 482 -19.93 26.55 -27.09
CA LEU A 482 -20.57 26.53 -28.41
C LEU A 482 -19.51 26.65 -29.52
N VAL A 483 -18.64 27.65 -29.41
CA VAL A 483 -17.51 27.87 -30.32
C VAL A 483 -16.22 27.46 -29.63
N LYS A 484 -15.55 26.44 -30.19
CA LYS A 484 -14.29 25.88 -29.66
C LYS A 484 -13.14 26.34 -30.57
N PRO A 485 -12.07 26.98 -30.07
CA PRO A 485 -11.71 27.18 -28.65
C PRO A 485 -12.17 28.50 -28.01
N ASP A 486 -12.80 29.42 -28.75
CA ASP A 486 -13.00 30.82 -28.31
C ASP A 486 -13.84 30.99 -27.04
N ASP A 487 -14.85 30.14 -26.81
CA ASP A 487 -15.70 30.18 -25.60
C ASP A 487 -15.06 29.48 -24.38
N MET A 488 -13.84 28.95 -24.52
CA MET A 488 -13.13 28.26 -23.45
C MET A 488 -12.16 29.19 -22.72
N PRO A 489 -11.97 29.02 -21.40
CA PRO A 489 -10.91 29.75 -20.68
C PRO A 489 -9.54 29.38 -21.24
N ALA A 490 -8.64 30.36 -21.39
CA ALA A 490 -7.29 30.16 -21.96
C ALA A 490 -6.48 29.06 -21.25
N PHE A 491 -6.64 28.93 -19.93
CA PHE A 491 -6.06 27.86 -19.12
C PHE A 491 -7.13 27.09 -18.34
N PRO A 492 -7.84 26.12 -18.96
CA PRO A 492 -8.99 25.47 -18.34
C PRO A 492 -8.67 24.75 -17.04
N ILE A 493 -7.51 24.09 -16.96
CA ILE A 493 -7.08 23.35 -15.76
C ILE A 493 -6.80 24.30 -14.60
N PHE A 494 -5.98 25.33 -14.80
CA PHE A 494 -5.65 26.28 -13.74
C PHE A 494 -6.87 27.10 -13.28
N SER A 495 -7.72 27.53 -14.22
CA SER A 495 -8.99 28.18 -13.89
C SER A 495 -9.91 27.27 -13.07
N SER A 496 -10.04 26.01 -13.47
CA SER A 496 -10.82 25.01 -12.73
C SER A 496 -10.25 24.74 -11.33
N LEU A 497 -8.93 24.57 -11.22
CA LEU A 497 -8.23 24.35 -9.95
C LEU A 497 -8.44 25.52 -8.99
N GLY A 498 -8.30 26.75 -9.50
CA GLY A 498 -8.54 27.98 -8.73
C GLY A 498 -9.97 28.06 -8.21
N ARG A 499 -10.98 27.71 -9.04
CA ARG A 499 -12.38 27.64 -8.60
C ARG A 499 -12.60 26.57 -7.53
N SER A 500 -12.02 25.39 -7.70
CA SER A 500 -12.10 24.29 -6.73
C SER A 500 -11.54 24.69 -5.37
N LEU A 501 -10.34 25.27 -5.33
CA LEU A 501 -9.69 25.68 -4.07
C LEU A 501 -10.35 26.91 -3.42
N ARG A 502 -10.75 27.90 -4.22
CA ARG A 502 -11.31 29.16 -3.70
C ARG A 502 -12.74 29.00 -3.17
N TYR A 503 -13.59 28.26 -3.88
CA TYR A 503 -15.01 28.19 -3.57
C TYR A 503 -15.45 26.85 -2.99
N HIS A 504 -14.76 25.75 -3.30
CA HIS A 504 -15.31 24.41 -3.08
C HIS A 504 -14.44 23.49 -2.23
N THR A 505 -13.44 24.04 -1.53
CA THR A 505 -12.62 23.29 -0.55
C THR A 505 -13.47 22.59 0.51
N GLY A 506 -14.57 23.20 0.95
CA GLY A 506 -15.51 22.58 1.89
C GLY A 506 -16.17 21.31 1.33
N SER A 507 -16.65 21.35 0.08
CA SER A 507 -17.27 20.20 -0.58
C SER A 507 -16.28 19.06 -0.80
N LEU A 508 -15.04 19.40 -1.17
CA LEU A 508 -13.94 18.44 -1.30
C LEU A 508 -13.60 17.80 0.05
N ALA A 509 -13.51 18.61 1.10
CA ALA A 509 -13.24 18.14 2.47
C ALA A 509 -14.36 17.23 3.00
N PHE A 510 -15.63 17.57 2.76
CA PHE A 510 -16.76 16.78 3.20
C PHE A 510 -16.84 15.42 2.50
N GLY A 511 -16.75 15.38 1.16
CA GLY A 511 -16.78 14.12 0.42
C GLY A 511 -15.58 13.21 0.76
N SER A 512 -14.39 13.80 0.92
CA SER A 512 -13.19 13.05 1.34
C SER A 512 -13.26 12.57 2.79
N LEU A 513 -13.92 13.31 3.70
CA LEU A 513 -14.12 12.89 5.09
C LEU A 513 -14.97 11.61 5.17
N ILE A 514 -16.11 11.57 4.47
CA ILE A 514 -17.00 10.40 4.45
C ILE A 514 -16.23 9.17 3.98
N LEU A 515 -15.47 9.31 2.88
CA LEU A 515 -14.68 8.21 2.32
C LEU A 515 -13.59 7.74 3.30
N SER A 516 -12.94 8.66 4.00
CA SER A 516 -11.86 8.35 4.94
C SER A 516 -12.35 7.59 6.17
N ILE A 517 -13.51 7.95 6.70
CA ILE A 517 -14.14 7.22 7.83
C ILE A 517 -14.38 5.76 7.42
N ILE A 518 -14.95 5.52 6.24
CA ILE A 518 -15.22 4.17 5.73
C ILE A 518 -13.93 3.36 5.54
N GLN A 519 -12.90 3.99 4.99
CA GLN A 519 -11.60 3.33 4.79
C GLN A 519 -10.94 2.94 6.12
N ILE A 520 -11.03 3.78 7.13
CA ILE A 520 -10.47 3.49 8.46
C ILE A 520 -11.24 2.35 9.14
N ILE A 521 -12.58 2.33 9.04
CA ILE A 521 -13.37 1.21 9.55
C ILE A 521 -12.95 -0.09 8.85
N ARG A 522 -12.74 -0.06 7.53
CA ARG A 522 -12.28 -1.23 6.77
C ARG A 522 -10.90 -1.71 7.24
N VAL A 523 -9.93 -0.80 7.38
CA VAL A 523 -8.58 -1.14 7.90
C VAL A 523 -8.65 -1.69 9.32
N LEU A 524 -9.51 -1.12 10.17
CA LEU A 524 -9.72 -1.61 11.53
C LEU A 524 -10.33 -3.01 11.55
N LEU A 525 -11.31 -3.31 10.69
CA LEU A 525 -11.88 -4.65 10.54
C LEU A 525 -10.85 -5.67 10.05
N GLU A 526 -9.95 -5.27 9.14
CA GLU A 526 -8.83 -6.10 8.68
C GLU A 526 -7.85 -6.38 9.84
N TYR A 527 -7.50 -5.35 10.62
CA TYR A 527 -6.64 -5.49 11.80
C TYR A 527 -7.24 -6.38 12.90
N ILE A 528 -8.53 -6.20 13.22
CA ILE A 528 -9.24 -7.01 14.22
C ILE A 528 -9.27 -8.48 13.80
N ASP A 529 -9.59 -8.77 12.53
CA ASP A 529 -9.62 -10.13 12.03
C ASP A 529 -8.24 -10.80 12.13
N HIS A 530 -7.18 -10.09 11.75
CA HIS A 530 -5.80 -10.59 11.89
C HIS A 530 -5.45 -10.88 13.36
N LYS A 531 -5.80 -9.98 14.28
CA LYS A 531 -5.51 -10.15 15.72
C LYS A 531 -6.28 -11.30 16.35
N LEU A 532 -7.45 -11.66 15.82
CA LEU A 532 -8.31 -12.69 16.36
C LEU A 532 -8.07 -14.09 15.74
N GLN A 533 -7.16 -14.26 14.78
CA GLN A 533 -6.95 -15.54 14.08
C GLN A 533 -6.65 -16.76 14.98
N GLY A 534 -6.20 -16.55 16.23
CA GLY A 534 -5.93 -17.62 17.20
C GLY A 534 -7.07 -17.96 18.18
N THR A 535 -8.19 -17.23 18.18
CA THR A 535 -9.23 -17.34 19.23
C THR A 535 -10.68 -17.28 18.68
N GLN A 536 -10.88 -17.34 17.36
CA GLN A 536 -12.21 -17.13 16.76
C GLN A 536 -13.15 -18.35 16.83
N ASN A 537 -14.38 -18.09 17.29
CA ASN A 537 -15.54 -18.95 17.06
C ASN A 537 -16.05 -18.83 15.62
N LYS A 538 -16.71 -19.87 15.08
CA LYS A 538 -17.26 -19.87 13.71
C LYS A 538 -18.19 -18.66 13.43
N CYS A 539 -18.97 -18.24 14.42
CA CYS A 539 -19.87 -17.08 14.33
C CYS A 539 -19.10 -15.76 14.13
N THR A 540 -18.04 -15.52 14.90
CA THR A 540 -17.20 -14.31 14.78
C THR A 540 -16.54 -14.22 13.41
N LYS A 541 -16.04 -15.35 12.88
CA LYS A 541 -15.44 -15.41 11.55
C LYS A 541 -16.45 -15.07 10.45
N PHE A 542 -17.67 -15.58 10.56
CA PHE A 542 -18.76 -15.26 9.63
C PHE A 542 -19.14 -13.77 9.68
N LEU A 543 -19.33 -13.21 10.89
CA LEU A 543 -19.69 -11.81 11.07
C LEU A 543 -18.62 -10.85 10.52
N LEU A 544 -17.33 -11.10 10.82
CA LEU A 544 -16.22 -10.29 10.29
C LEU A 544 -16.13 -10.38 8.77
N CYS A 545 -16.35 -11.56 8.18
CA CYS A 545 -16.42 -11.73 6.73
C CYS A 545 -17.54 -10.89 6.11
N CYS A 546 -18.74 -10.94 6.70
CA CYS A 546 -19.89 -10.15 6.26
C CYS A 546 -19.64 -8.64 6.35
N LEU A 547 -19.14 -8.15 7.49
CA LEU A 547 -18.82 -6.73 7.68
C LEU A 547 -17.74 -6.24 6.71
N LYS A 548 -16.68 -7.02 6.50
CA LYS A 548 -15.64 -6.69 5.50
C LYS A 548 -16.22 -6.55 4.10
N CYS A 549 -17.10 -7.46 3.69
CA CYS A 549 -17.79 -7.39 2.41
C CYS A 549 -18.68 -6.14 2.32
N CYS A 550 -19.50 -5.87 3.35
CA CYS A 550 -20.38 -4.70 3.40
C CYS A 550 -19.62 -3.38 3.32
N PHE A 551 -18.55 -3.22 4.10
CA PHE A 551 -17.74 -1.99 4.08
C PHE A 551 -16.93 -1.84 2.79
N TRP A 552 -16.50 -2.94 2.17
CA TRP A 552 -15.89 -2.91 0.84
C TRP A 552 -16.90 -2.44 -0.23
N CYS A 553 -18.13 -2.96 -0.21
CA CYS A 553 -19.21 -2.50 -1.09
C CYS A 553 -19.55 -1.02 -0.84
N LEU A 554 -19.63 -0.60 0.43
CA LEU A 554 -19.90 0.78 0.81
C LEU A 554 -18.79 1.73 0.34
N GLU A 555 -17.52 1.35 0.49
CA GLU A 555 -16.39 2.14 -0.02
C GLU A 555 -16.51 2.36 -1.54
N LYS A 556 -16.84 1.31 -2.29
CA LYS A 556 -17.02 1.40 -3.75
C LYS A 556 -18.21 2.29 -4.12
N PHE A 557 -19.33 2.15 -3.42
CA PHE A 557 -20.52 2.96 -3.65
C PHE A 557 -20.28 4.45 -3.33
N ILE A 558 -19.61 4.76 -2.22
CA ILE A 558 -19.29 6.14 -1.85
C ILE A 558 -18.26 6.75 -2.80
N LYS A 559 -17.26 5.99 -3.26
CA LYS A 559 -16.36 6.46 -4.34
C LYS A 559 -17.12 6.83 -5.60
N PHE A 560 -18.12 6.03 -5.99
CA PHE A 560 -18.98 6.32 -7.13
C PHE A 560 -19.80 7.60 -6.92
N ILE A 561 -20.47 7.76 -5.77
CA ILE A 561 -21.23 8.99 -5.48
C ILE A 561 -20.32 10.21 -5.44
N ASN A 562 -19.20 10.16 -4.72
CA ASN A 562 -18.26 11.26 -4.59
C ASN A 562 -17.79 11.74 -5.97
N ARG A 563 -17.36 10.81 -6.84
CA ARG A 563 -16.88 11.12 -8.19
C ARG A 563 -17.91 11.90 -9.00
N ASN A 564 -19.16 11.43 -9.02
CA ASN A 564 -20.24 12.09 -9.76
C ASN A 564 -20.71 13.40 -9.11
N ALA A 565 -20.72 13.46 -7.76
CA ALA A 565 -21.02 14.68 -7.02
C ALA A 565 -20.01 15.78 -7.36
N TYR A 566 -18.71 15.48 -7.40
CA TYR A 566 -17.67 16.46 -7.74
C TYR A 566 -17.83 17.01 -9.16
N ILE A 567 -18.29 16.21 -10.12
CA ILE A 567 -18.62 16.69 -11.47
C ILE A 567 -19.76 17.72 -11.39
N MET A 568 -20.84 17.42 -10.67
CA MET A 568 -21.95 18.35 -10.50
C MET A 568 -21.57 19.62 -9.72
N VAL A 569 -20.74 19.52 -8.68
CA VAL A 569 -20.18 20.71 -8.00
C VAL A 569 -19.34 21.54 -8.97
N ALA A 570 -18.52 20.90 -9.82
CA ALA A 570 -17.71 21.60 -10.80
C ALA A 570 -18.55 22.38 -11.82
N ILE A 571 -19.70 21.84 -12.24
CA ILE A 571 -20.62 22.50 -13.18
C ILE A 571 -21.41 23.62 -12.49
N TYR A 572 -22.06 23.34 -11.35
CA TYR A 572 -23.06 24.24 -10.78
C TYR A 572 -22.58 25.08 -9.60
N GLY A 573 -21.48 24.71 -8.96
CA GLY A 573 -21.01 25.37 -7.75
C GLY A 573 -21.95 25.25 -6.54
N LYS A 574 -22.77 24.19 -6.48
CA LYS A 574 -23.62 23.88 -5.32
C LYS A 574 -22.87 23.07 -4.27
N ASN A 575 -23.40 23.04 -3.04
CA ASN A 575 -22.89 22.20 -1.94
C ASN A 575 -22.89 20.70 -2.30
N PHE A 576 -22.03 19.93 -1.61
CA PHE A 576 -21.77 18.53 -1.91
C PHE A 576 -23.04 17.66 -1.90
N CYS A 577 -23.86 17.74 -0.83
CA CYS A 577 -25.05 16.89 -0.71
C CYS A 577 -26.08 17.16 -1.82
N THR A 578 -26.27 18.43 -2.18
CA THR A 578 -27.18 18.81 -3.27
C THR A 578 -26.67 18.31 -4.61
N SER A 579 -25.37 18.47 -4.89
CA SER A 579 -24.75 17.95 -6.11
C SER A 579 -24.74 16.43 -6.17
N ALA A 580 -24.53 15.75 -5.05
CA ALA A 580 -24.60 14.28 -4.96
C ALA A 580 -26.01 13.76 -5.25
N LYS A 581 -27.03 14.43 -4.70
CA LYS A 581 -28.45 14.13 -4.98
C LYS A 581 -28.78 14.34 -6.46
N ASP A 582 -28.41 15.50 -7.02
CA ASP A 582 -28.65 15.83 -8.42
C ASP A 582 -27.96 14.82 -9.36
N ALA A 583 -26.70 14.47 -9.06
CA ALA A 583 -25.94 13.45 -9.80
C ALA A 583 -26.58 12.07 -9.73
N PHE A 584 -26.94 11.62 -8.52
CA PHE A 584 -27.53 10.30 -8.30
C PHE A 584 -28.84 10.14 -9.07
N PHE A 585 -29.73 11.14 -8.99
CA PHE A 585 -31.00 11.10 -9.72
C PHE A 585 -30.83 11.16 -11.24
N LEU A 586 -29.89 11.95 -11.77
CA LEU A 586 -29.57 11.95 -13.20
C LEU A 586 -29.11 10.58 -13.70
N LEU A 587 -28.28 9.89 -12.90
CA LEU A 587 -27.77 8.56 -13.24
C LEU A 587 -28.84 7.48 -13.09
N MET A 588 -29.66 7.51 -12.03
CA MET A 588 -30.74 6.53 -11.82
C MET A 588 -31.77 6.55 -12.94
N ARG A 589 -32.11 7.73 -13.48
CA ARG A 589 -33.00 7.87 -14.65
C ARG A 589 -32.48 7.19 -15.91
N ASN A 590 -31.16 7.08 -16.02
CA ASN A 590 -30.49 6.50 -17.16
C ASN A 590 -29.69 5.23 -16.79
N MET A 591 -30.06 4.54 -15.70
CA MET A 591 -29.22 3.54 -15.02
C MET A 591 -28.72 2.43 -15.95
N ILE A 592 -29.57 1.88 -16.83
CA ILE A 592 -29.15 0.80 -17.76
C ILE A 592 -28.11 1.31 -18.75
N ARG A 593 -28.30 2.52 -19.28
CA ARG A 593 -27.35 3.14 -20.22
C ARG A 593 -26.04 3.48 -19.51
N VAL A 594 -26.13 4.01 -18.29
CA VAL A 594 -24.99 4.36 -17.43
C VAL A 594 -24.17 3.12 -17.08
N ALA A 595 -24.78 2.12 -16.44
CA ALA A 595 -24.09 0.97 -15.88
C ALA A 595 -23.36 0.15 -16.96
N VAL A 596 -23.97 -0.02 -18.13
CA VAL A 596 -23.34 -0.79 -19.21
C VAL A 596 -22.23 -0.01 -19.91
N LEU A 597 -22.40 1.30 -20.14
CA LEU A 597 -21.36 2.13 -20.79
C LEU A 597 -20.14 2.34 -19.90
N ASP A 598 -20.35 2.57 -18.60
CA ASP A 598 -19.30 2.71 -17.59
C ASP A 598 -18.41 1.46 -17.57
N LYS A 599 -19.04 0.27 -17.43
CA LYS A 599 -18.32 -1.01 -17.40
C LYS A 599 -17.56 -1.33 -18.68
N VAL A 600 -18.13 -1.03 -19.84
CA VAL A 600 -17.46 -1.23 -21.14
C VAL A 600 -16.27 -0.29 -21.28
N THR A 601 -16.43 0.98 -20.90
CA THR A 601 -15.34 1.96 -20.97
C THR A 601 -14.20 1.58 -20.03
N ASP A 602 -14.50 1.23 -18.78
CA ASP A 602 -13.52 0.76 -17.81
C ASP A 602 -12.74 -0.47 -18.30
N PHE A 603 -13.45 -1.44 -18.89
CA PHE A 603 -12.82 -2.62 -19.49
C PHE A 603 -11.87 -2.25 -20.64
N LEU A 604 -12.29 -1.37 -21.57
CA LEU A 604 -11.46 -0.94 -22.69
C LEU A 604 -10.22 -0.15 -22.23
N LEU A 605 -10.40 0.75 -21.25
CA LEU A 605 -9.30 1.51 -20.66
C LEU A 605 -8.35 0.60 -19.86
N PHE A 606 -8.87 -0.44 -19.21
CA PHE A 606 -8.05 -1.47 -18.56
C PHE A 606 -7.21 -2.25 -19.58
N LEU A 607 -7.80 -2.63 -20.71
CA LEU A 607 -7.10 -3.31 -21.79
C LEU A 607 -5.93 -2.51 -22.34
N GLY A 608 -6.13 -1.19 -22.54
CA GLY A 608 -5.07 -0.28 -22.96
C GLY A 608 -3.91 -0.22 -21.96
N LYS A 609 -4.20 -0.21 -20.66
CA LYS A 609 -3.16 -0.27 -19.60
C LYS A 609 -2.36 -1.56 -19.69
N LEU A 610 -3.04 -2.71 -19.81
CA LEU A 610 -2.36 -4.02 -19.93
C LEU A 610 -1.49 -4.11 -21.18
N LEU A 611 -1.93 -3.55 -22.31
CA LEU A 611 -1.14 -3.54 -23.54
C LEU A 611 0.15 -2.74 -23.36
N ILE A 612 0.09 -1.53 -22.78
CA ILE A 612 1.28 -0.70 -22.53
C ILE A 612 2.25 -1.42 -21.60
N VAL A 613 1.73 -1.97 -20.48
CA VAL A 613 2.54 -2.69 -19.50
C VAL A 613 3.15 -3.96 -20.10
N GLY A 614 2.39 -4.68 -20.92
CA GLY A 614 2.86 -5.87 -21.64
C GLY A 614 4.00 -5.56 -22.61
N LEU A 615 3.86 -4.51 -23.44
CA LEU A 615 4.90 -4.10 -24.38
C LEU A 615 6.19 -3.67 -23.66
N VAL A 616 6.07 -2.84 -22.62
CA VAL A 616 7.23 -2.40 -21.83
C VAL A 616 7.84 -3.58 -21.05
N GLY A 617 7.01 -4.48 -20.51
CA GLY A 617 7.45 -5.66 -19.78
C GLY A 617 8.19 -6.67 -20.65
N ILE A 618 7.72 -6.91 -21.88
CA ILE A 618 8.41 -7.76 -22.87
C ILE A 618 9.77 -7.16 -23.22
N PHE A 619 9.82 -5.85 -23.48
CA PHE A 619 11.08 -5.15 -23.75
C PHE A 619 12.05 -5.24 -22.56
N ALA A 620 11.56 -4.99 -21.34
CA ALA A 620 12.35 -5.12 -20.11
C ALA A 620 12.86 -6.55 -19.90
N PHE A 621 12.03 -7.57 -20.19
CA PHE A 621 12.43 -8.97 -20.09
C PHE A 621 13.59 -9.30 -21.05
N PHE A 622 13.47 -8.93 -22.33
CA PHE A 622 14.54 -9.20 -23.30
C PHE A 622 15.83 -8.42 -22.99
N PHE A 623 15.71 -7.21 -22.42
CA PHE A 623 16.85 -6.41 -22.00
C PHE A 623 17.57 -6.99 -20.78
N PHE A 624 16.87 -7.21 -19.67
CA PHE A 624 17.47 -7.68 -18.41
C PHE A 624 17.81 -9.17 -18.40
N SER A 625 17.20 -9.99 -19.25
CA SER A 625 17.55 -11.42 -19.36
C SER A 625 18.81 -11.68 -20.18
N GLY A 626 19.33 -10.69 -20.92
CA GLY A 626 20.52 -10.84 -21.77
C GLY A 626 20.36 -11.85 -22.92
N ARG A 627 19.16 -12.39 -23.17
CA ARG A 627 18.94 -13.45 -24.18
C ARG A 627 19.09 -12.98 -25.63
N VAL A 628 19.14 -11.67 -25.86
CA VAL A 628 19.35 -11.07 -27.18
C VAL A 628 20.79 -10.59 -27.27
N LYS A 629 21.55 -11.13 -28.24
CA LYS A 629 22.97 -10.77 -28.49
C LYS A 629 23.24 -9.27 -28.61
N ALA A 630 22.23 -8.48 -29.01
CA ALA A 630 22.31 -7.02 -29.09
C ALA A 630 22.51 -6.32 -27.74
N PHE A 631 22.12 -6.94 -26.62
CA PHE A 631 22.15 -6.32 -25.29
C PHE A 631 23.08 -7.04 -24.30
N GLU A 632 23.72 -8.14 -24.70
CA GLU A 632 24.57 -8.99 -23.85
C GLU A 632 25.71 -8.21 -23.17
N ASN A 633 26.33 -7.26 -23.89
CA ASN A 633 27.44 -6.43 -23.36
C ASN A 633 26.98 -5.17 -22.60
N THR A 634 25.68 -4.86 -22.65
CA THR A 634 25.11 -3.62 -22.06
C THR A 634 24.25 -3.93 -20.82
N ALA A 635 23.70 -5.15 -20.74
CA ALA A 635 22.88 -5.59 -19.63
C ALA A 635 23.73 -5.78 -18.35
N PRO A 636 23.26 -5.30 -17.18
CA PRO A 636 23.95 -5.51 -15.91
C PRO A 636 23.89 -6.99 -15.48
N ASN A 637 24.96 -7.47 -14.83
CA ASN A 637 24.97 -8.79 -14.22
C ASN A 637 24.20 -8.75 -12.89
N LEU A 638 22.99 -9.30 -12.88
CA LEU A 638 22.07 -9.25 -11.73
C LEU A 638 21.93 -10.62 -11.07
N HIS A 639 21.79 -10.63 -9.75
CA HIS A 639 21.44 -11.85 -9.01
C HIS A 639 20.01 -12.28 -9.33
N TYR A 640 19.08 -11.32 -9.39
CA TYR A 640 17.67 -11.53 -9.69
C TYR A 640 17.19 -10.59 -10.80
N TYR A 641 17.44 -10.96 -12.06
CA TYR A 641 17.01 -10.17 -13.23
C TYR A 641 15.49 -9.88 -13.28
N TRP A 642 14.65 -10.70 -12.64
CA TRP A 642 13.21 -10.50 -12.56
C TRP A 642 12.81 -9.30 -11.69
N VAL A 643 13.66 -8.85 -10.77
CA VAL A 643 13.36 -7.77 -9.83
C VAL A 643 13.27 -6.42 -10.56
N PRO A 644 14.27 -5.98 -11.33
CA PRO A 644 14.13 -4.78 -12.17
C PRO A 644 12.97 -4.86 -13.17
N ILE A 645 12.73 -6.03 -13.76
CA ILE A 645 11.59 -6.24 -14.68
C ILE A 645 10.27 -5.98 -13.95
N LEU A 646 10.08 -6.58 -12.78
CA LEU A 646 8.88 -6.39 -11.97
C LEU A 646 8.69 -4.91 -11.62
N THR A 647 9.77 -4.21 -11.28
CA THR A 647 9.72 -2.77 -10.96
C THR A 647 9.32 -1.92 -12.16
N VAL A 648 9.85 -2.20 -13.35
CA VAL A 648 9.46 -1.53 -14.59
C VAL A 648 8.00 -1.86 -14.95
N VAL A 649 7.56 -3.10 -14.76
CA VAL A 649 6.15 -3.52 -15.00
C VAL A 649 5.18 -2.82 -14.04
N VAL A 650 5.50 -2.80 -12.75
CA VAL A 650 4.66 -2.12 -11.73
C VAL A 650 4.68 -0.60 -11.96
N GLY A 651 5.85 -0.01 -12.19
CA GLY A 651 5.97 1.42 -12.44
C GLY A 651 5.28 1.86 -13.73
N SER A 652 5.40 1.09 -14.82
CA SER A 652 4.67 1.35 -16.06
C SER A 652 3.16 1.24 -15.88
N TYR A 653 2.67 0.30 -15.06
CA TYR A 653 1.26 0.22 -14.71
C TYR A 653 0.78 1.45 -13.96
N LEU A 654 1.55 1.95 -12.98
CA LEU A 654 1.22 3.17 -12.24
C LEU A 654 1.18 4.41 -13.14
N ILE A 655 2.14 4.53 -14.05
CA ILE A 655 2.19 5.62 -15.05
C ILE A 655 0.98 5.54 -15.97
N ALA A 656 0.72 4.38 -16.59
CA ALA A 656 -0.44 4.17 -17.44
C ALA A 656 -1.74 4.43 -16.67
N HIS A 657 -1.86 3.97 -15.43
CA HIS A 657 -3.01 4.23 -14.57
C HIS A 657 -3.24 5.74 -14.38
N GLY A 658 -2.18 6.52 -14.11
CA GLY A 658 -2.25 7.97 -13.98
C GLY A 658 -2.82 8.64 -15.24
N PHE A 659 -2.27 8.34 -16.41
CA PHE A 659 -2.74 8.90 -17.68
C PHE A 659 -4.17 8.50 -18.03
N PHE A 660 -4.51 7.22 -17.90
CA PHE A 660 -5.86 6.73 -18.18
C PHE A 660 -6.89 7.22 -17.16
N SER A 661 -6.48 7.60 -15.94
CA SER A 661 -7.40 8.19 -14.95
C SER A 661 -7.92 9.56 -15.40
N VAL A 662 -7.09 10.36 -16.08
CA VAL A 662 -7.51 11.63 -16.71
C VAL A 662 -8.54 11.34 -17.78
N TYR A 663 -8.29 10.32 -18.59
CA TYR A 663 -9.20 9.89 -19.64
C TYR A 663 -10.55 9.44 -19.07
N ALA A 664 -10.54 8.61 -18.03
CA ALA A 664 -11.74 8.15 -17.37
C ALA A 664 -12.54 9.33 -16.76
N MET A 665 -11.86 10.31 -16.13
CA MET A 665 -12.53 11.52 -15.66
C MET A 665 -13.14 12.36 -16.79
N CYS A 666 -12.48 12.43 -17.95
CA CYS A 666 -13.03 13.08 -19.13
C CYS A 666 -14.30 12.36 -19.60
N VAL A 667 -14.26 11.03 -19.78
CA VAL A 667 -15.42 10.26 -20.24
C VAL A 667 -16.60 10.45 -19.30
N ASP A 668 -16.40 10.31 -17.99
CA ASP A 668 -17.47 10.49 -17.00
C ASP A 668 -18.09 11.88 -17.03
N THR A 669 -17.23 12.91 -17.14
CA THR A 669 -17.69 14.30 -17.19
C THR A 669 -18.51 14.58 -18.45
N LEU A 670 -18.00 14.16 -19.61
CA LEU A 670 -18.72 14.32 -20.88
C LEU A 670 -20.02 13.51 -20.87
N PHE A 671 -19.99 12.31 -20.30
CA PHE A 671 -21.16 11.46 -20.19
C PHE A 671 -22.24 12.08 -19.30
N LEU A 672 -21.88 12.66 -18.16
CA LEU A 672 -22.83 13.35 -17.29
C LEU A 672 -23.40 14.61 -17.95
N CYS A 673 -22.53 15.41 -18.60
CA CYS A 673 -22.99 16.59 -19.37
C CYS A 673 -23.92 16.18 -20.50
N PHE A 674 -23.63 15.06 -21.17
CA PHE A 674 -24.45 14.48 -22.22
C PHE A 674 -25.83 14.03 -21.72
N LEU A 675 -25.89 13.33 -20.57
CA LEU A 675 -27.17 12.94 -19.98
C LEU A 675 -28.02 14.16 -19.64
N GLU A 676 -27.39 15.23 -19.17
CA GLU A 676 -28.07 16.48 -18.88
C GLU A 676 -28.52 17.23 -20.14
N ASP A 677 -27.70 17.26 -21.19
CA ASP A 677 -28.03 17.81 -22.50
C ASP A 677 -29.27 17.12 -23.10
N LEU A 678 -29.39 15.80 -22.92
CA LEU A 678 -30.60 15.05 -23.30
C LEU A 678 -31.87 15.43 -22.53
N GLU A 679 -31.75 15.95 -21.30
CA GLU A 679 -32.91 16.39 -20.51
C GLU A 679 -33.31 17.83 -20.87
N ARG A 680 -32.32 18.69 -21.13
CA ARG A 680 -32.54 20.12 -21.37
C ARG A 680 -32.94 20.43 -22.81
N ASN A 681 -32.35 19.72 -23.76
CA ASN A 681 -32.45 20.04 -25.19
C ASN A 681 -33.27 18.97 -25.92
N ASP A 682 -34.01 19.40 -26.96
CA ASP A 682 -34.88 18.53 -27.77
C ASP A 682 -34.44 18.46 -29.24
N GLY A 683 -33.39 19.20 -29.60
CA GLY A 683 -32.87 19.29 -30.96
C GLY A 683 -33.64 20.27 -31.85
N SER A 684 -34.53 21.11 -31.31
CA SER A 684 -35.08 22.25 -32.04
C SER A 684 -34.02 23.32 -32.31
N ALA A 685 -34.28 24.27 -33.23
CA ALA A 685 -33.39 25.40 -33.50
C ALA A 685 -33.15 26.25 -32.24
N GLU A 686 -34.17 26.40 -31.39
CA GLU A 686 -34.07 27.10 -30.11
C GLU A 686 -33.30 26.29 -29.04
N ARG A 687 -33.31 24.95 -29.13
CA ARG A 687 -32.73 24.04 -28.13
C ARG A 687 -31.91 22.92 -28.78
N PRO A 688 -30.83 23.25 -29.50
CA PRO A 688 -30.01 22.25 -30.18
C PRO A 688 -29.25 21.40 -29.16
N TYR A 689 -29.04 20.12 -29.48
CA TYR A 689 -28.09 19.30 -28.75
C TYR A 689 -26.66 19.81 -29.01
N LEU A 690 -25.87 19.94 -27.94
CA LEU A 690 -24.47 20.39 -28.00
C LEU A 690 -23.48 19.25 -28.27
N MET A 691 -23.93 18.01 -28.16
CA MET A 691 -23.12 16.83 -28.45
C MET A 691 -22.76 16.71 -29.95
N SER A 692 -21.66 16.01 -30.25
CA SER A 692 -21.21 15.82 -31.64
C SER A 692 -22.22 15.08 -32.53
N ASP A 693 -22.21 15.38 -33.83
CA ASP A 693 -23.02 14.69 -34.85
C ASP A 693 -22.88 13.18 -34.84
N ARG A 694 -21.67 12.69 -34.51
CA ARG A 694 -21.41 11.26 -34.44
C ARG A 694 -22.16 10.62 -33.27
N LEU A 695 -22.17 11.30 -32.12
CA LEU A 695 -22.90 10.82 -30.94
C LEU A 695 -24.41 10.92 -31.17
N LEU A 696 -24.88 12.00 -31.81
CA LEU A 696 -26.28 12.15 -32.25
C LEU A 696 -26.72 10.97 -33.12
N LYS A 697 -25.95 10.65 -34.17
CA LYS A 697 -26.23 9.51 -35.06
C LYS A 697 -26.29 8.18 -34.31
N VAL A 698 -25.34 7.93 -33.40
CA VAL A 698 -25.27 6.69 -32.60
C VAL A 698 -26.48 6.53 -31.67
N LEU A 699 -27.06 7.65 -31.21
CA LEU A 699 -28.21 7.66 -30.32
C LEU A 699 -29.55 7.84 -31.03
N ASN A 700 -29.53 7.88 -32.36
CA ASN A 700 -30.67 8.16 -33.21
C ASN A 700 -31.38 9.49 -32.85
N LYS A 701 -30.58 10.52 -32.56
CA LYS A 701 -31.01 11.91 -32.32
C LYS A 701 -30.49 12.80 -33.45
N LYS A 702 -31.16 13.90 -33.74
CA LYS A 702 -30.76 14.89 -34.74
C LYS A 702 -31.19 16.28 -34.30
N ASN A 703 -30.36 17.29 -34.59
CA ASN A 703 -30.81 18.67 -34.55
C ASN A 703 -31.65 18.93 -35.81
N LYS A 704 -32.82 19.52 -35.62
CA LYS A 704 -33.73 19.92 -36.69
C LYS A 704 -33.15 21.18 -37.33
N PRO A 705 -33.14 21.29 -38.67
CA PRO A 705 -32.78 22.52 -39.34
C PRO A 705 -33.76 23.63 -38.93
N GLU A 706 -33.29 24.89 -38.93
CA GLU A 706 -34.17 26.04 -38.81
C GLU A 706 -35.28 25.96 -39.88
N PRO A 707 -36.54 26.31 -39.55
CA PRO A 707 -37.55 26.50 -40.57
C PRO A 707 -37.01 27.54 -41.56
N ALA A 708 -36.93 27.20 -42.84
CA ALA A 708 -36.65 28.19 -43.86
C ALA A 708 -37.78 29.23 -43.82
N GLU A 709 -37.45 30.47 -43.46
CA GLU A 709 -38.37 31.61 -43.53
C GLU A 709 -38.77 31.92 -44.98
#